data_AF-A0AAV1R8W4-F1
#
_entry.id   AF-A0AAV1R8W4-F1
#
_cell.length_a   1.000
_cell.length_b   1.000
_cell.length_c   1.000
_cell.angle_alpha   90.00
_cell.angle_beta   90.00
_cell.angle_gamma   90.00
#
_symmetry.space_group_name_H-M   'P 1'
#
loop_
_entity.id
_entity.type
_entity.pdbx_description
1 polymer ?
#
loop_
_entity_poly.entity_id
_entity_poly.type
_entity_poly.pdbx_seq_one_letter_code
_entity_poly.pdbx_strand_id
1 'polypeptide(L)'
;MGFANSLCSFFLLLLALVLYVANAQPLVPAMFIFGDSVVDAGNNNHLYTIVKANFPPYGRDFVNHKPTGRFCNGKLASDLTAENLGFTSYPPAYLSRKAKGKNLLIGANFASAASGYYETTAKLYHAIPLSQQLQNYKDYQNKIVGIAGKSNASSIISGAIYLVSAGSSDFIQNYYINPLLYKVYTPDQFSALLIQSYTNLIQDLYKLGARKIGVTSLPPLGCLPAAVTLFGSDSNECVAKLNKVAVSFNNKLNATSQSLVNKLSGLNLLVFDIYQPLHDLVTKPGDFGFAEARKACCGTGLVETSILCNAKSPGTCANASEYVFWDGFHPSEAANQILADDLLTSGISLIAFDQALQRPARGCSICWRPTQAWSVKKKKKSYDFVKEIFGIGKEESSESTGTADKDGAGEEADNHTETSDTAKTIFIRKRSREGRGGIFGDQKMDYSLAALKLLCVQLKDARETPSQNALTLGGILFQRAWLQGILVSNDGDGRLLLDDGTGVIELCLSGDFRLRQWDLGMYVMVVGGYFVRTGETPIIKVHKMVDLSAFPDREATWYLEVIEAYKLFYQPLIEDFLQAGYLREGQPITIMHPGIGLFLNKLPAKLLGGHKFLHQLEHALRISAAFLPHGIPTDIGRLMDVAQNSNVEDEPFPED
;
A
#
# COMPACT_ATOMS: atom_id res chain seq x y z
N MET A 1 16.27 -68.43 -2.69
CA MET A 1 16.79 -67.65 -1.54
C MET A 1 17.44 -66.32 -1.94
N GLY A 2 18.10 -66.18 -3.11
CA GLY A 2 18.77 -64.92 -3.50
C GLY A 2 17.86 -63.71 -3.79
N PHE A 3 16.65 -63.92 -4.34
CA PHE A 3 15.73 -62.82 -4.69
C PHE A 3 15.14 -62.08 -3.48
N ALA A 4 14.86 -62.79 -2.38
CA ALA A 4 14.34 -62.18 -1.15
C ALA A 4 15.39 -61.30 -0.43
N ASN A 5 16.66 -61.71 -0.47
CA ASN A 5 17.76 -60.93 0.10
C ASN A 5 18.03 -59.64 -0.69
N SER A 6 17.90 -59.68 -2.03
CA SER A 6 18.07 -58.49 -2.88
C SER A 6 16.95 -57.46 -2.69
N LEU A 7 15.70 -57.90 -2.54
CA LEU A 7 14.56 -57.03 -2.23
C LEU A 7 14.67 -56.40 -0.82
N CYS A 8 15.13 -57.17 0.17
CA CYS A 8 15.36 -56.67 1.53
C CYS A 8 16.49 -55.63 1.56
N SER A 9 17.60 -55.87 0.86
CA SER A 9 18.68 -54.89 0.70
C SER A 9 18.23 -53.62 -0.01
N PHE A 10 17.40 -53.72 -1.05
CA PHE A 10 16.84 -52.56 -1.73
C PHE A 10 15.89 -51.77 -0.83
N PHE A 11 15.02 -52.44 -0.07
CA PHE A 11 14.11 -51.80 0.88
C PHE A 11 14.87 -51.12 2.03
N LEU A 12 15.93 -51.74 2.54
CA LEU A 12 16.81 -51.14 3.56
C LEU A 12 17.59 -49.94 3.02
N LEU A 13 18.04 -49.98 1.77
CA LEU A 13 18.66 -48.85 1.09
C LEU A 13 17.68 -47.71 0.88
N LEU A 14 16.45 -48.01 0.44
CA LEU A 14 15.39 -47.02 0.25
C LEU A 14 14.99 -46.39 1.60
N LEU A 15 14.85 -47.20 2.64
CA LEU A 15 14.55 -46.75 4.00
C LEU A 15 15.70 -45.91 4.56
N ALA A 16 16.96 -46.31 4.35
CA ALA A 16 18.13 -45.52 4.73
C ALA A 16 18.19 -44.18 3.97
N LEU A 17 17.82 -44.16 2.69
CA LEU A 17 17.74 -42.93 1.89
C LEU A 17 16.63 -42.01 2.39
N VAL A 18 15.44 -42.55 2.68
CA VAL A 18 14.29 -41.82 3.24
C VAL A 18 14.62 -41.28 4.63
N LEU A 19 15.29 -42.06 5.49
CA LEU A 19 15.76 -41.63 6.81
C LEU A 19 16.88 -40.58 6.73
N TYR A 20 17.73 -40.62 5.70
CA TYR A 20 18.78 -39.63 5.48
C TYR A 20 18.20 -38.29 5.00
N VAL A 21 17.23 -38.31 4.07
CA VAL A 21 16.51 -37.12 3.61
C VAL A 21 15.66 -36.51 4.74
N ALA A 22 15.05 -37.34 5.60
CA ALA A 22 14.29 -36.89 6.77
C ALA A 22 15.13 -36.22 7.88
N ASN A 23 16.47 -36.38 7.84
CA ASN A 23 17.40 -35.78 8.79
C ASN A 23 18.35 -34.75 8.14
N ALA A 24 18.07 -34.30 6.91
CA ALA A 24 18.87 -33.27 6.28
C ALA A 24 18.75 -31.96 7.07
N GLN A 25 19.87 -31.50 7.64
CA GLN A 25 19.90 -30.20 8.31
C GLN A 25 19.75 -29.08 7.28
N PRO A 26 19.15 -27.93 7.66
CA PRO A 26 19.12 -26.76 6.80
C PRO A 26 20.51 -26.38 6.29
N LEU A 27 20.60 -25.89 5.06
CA LEU A 27 21.85 -25.50 4.40
C LEU A 27 22.60 -24.37 5.13
N VAL A 28 21.88 -23.61 5.94
CA VAL A 28 22.39 -22.54 6.80
C VAL A 28 21.73 -22.60 8.18
N PRO A 29 22.40 -22.20 9.26
CA PRO A 29 21.86 -22.36 10.62
C PRO A 29 20.62 -21.50 10.91
N ALA A 30 20.51 -20.33 10.26
CA ALA A 30 19.39 -19.42 10.43
C ALA A 30 19.20 -18.51 9.20
N MET A 31 18.02 -17.90 9.11
CA MET A 31 17.68 -16.89 8.13
C MET A 31 17.11 -15.64 8.82
N PHE A 32 17.69 -14.48 8.51
CA PHE A 32 17.25 -13.17 9.02
C PHE A 32 16.69 -12.33 7.89
N ILE A 33 15.50 -11.77 8.08
CA ILE A 33 14.77 -11.08 7.00
C ILE A 33 14.50 -9.64 7.42
N PHE A 34 14.88 -8.69 6.58
CA PHE A 34 14.66 -7.26 6.75
C PHE A 34 13.99 -6.70 5.50
N GLY A 35 13.14 -5.69 5.65
CA GLY A 35 12.51 -5.12 4.48
C GLY A 35 11.10 -4.59 4.67
N ASP A 36 10.39 -4.58 3.56
CA ASP A 36 9.02 -4.08 3.43
C ASP A 36 7.97 -5.20 3.34
N SER A 37 6.84 -4.92 2.71
CA SER A 37 5.67 -5.79 2.65
C SER A 37 5.89 -7.06 1.82
N VAL A 38 6.81 -7.07 0.86
CA VAL A 38 7.05 -8.26 0.01
C VAL A 38 7.70 -9.40 0.81
N VAL A 39 8.28 -9.07 1.97
CA VAL A 39 8.91 -10.04 2.87
C VAL A 39 8.37 -9.97 4.30
N ASP A 40 7.31 -9.21 4.60
CA ASP A 40 6.72 -9.11 5.96
C ASP A 40 5.92 -10.37 6.32
N ALA A 41 6.36 -11.08 7.37
CA ALA A 41 5.69 -12.27 7.88
C ALA A 41 4.54 -11.97 8.87
N GLY A 42 4.23 -10.69 9.12
CA GLY A 42 3.15 -10.21 9.98
C GLY A 42 3.60 -9.35 11.16
N ASN A 43 4.73 -8.63 11.10
CA ASN A 43 5.11 -7.69 12.16
C ASN A 43 4.10 -6.54 12.28
N ASN A 44 3.54 -6.09 11.16
CA ASN A 44 2.53 -5.02 11.15
C ASN A 44 1.25 -5.37 11.92
N ASN A 45 0.98 -6.65 12.19
CA ASN A 45 -0.16 -7.09 13.00
C ASN A 45 -0.13 -6.52 14.42
N HIS A 46 1.07 -6.16 14.90
CA HIS A 46 1.32 -5.68 16.25
C HIS A 46 1.44 -4.15 16.33
N LEU A 47 1.11 -3.44 15.24
CA LEU A 47 1.20 -1.98 15.14
C LEU A 47 -0.17 -1.34 14.95
N TYR A 48 -0.31 -0.08 15.36
CA TYR A 48 -1.48 0.74 15.04
C TYR A 48 -1.31 1.41 13.66
N THR A 49 -1.43 0.60 12.61
CA THR A 49 -1.31 1.00 11.19
C THR A 49 -2.49 0.49 10.36
N ILE A 50 -2.81 1.17 9.27
CA ILE A 50 -3.74 0.66 8.25
C ILE A 50 -3.08 -0.32 7.27
N VAL A 51 -1.76 -0.46 7.30
CA VAL A 51 -0.99 -1.33 6.39
C VAL A 51 -0.91 -2.72 7.03
N LYS A 52 -1.96 -3.53 6.87
CA LYS A 52 -2.06 -4.89 7.44
C LYS A 52 -2.68 -5.86 6.44
N ALA A 53 -2.23 -7.10 6.53
CA ALA A 53 -2.77 -8.24 5.77
C ALA A 53 -3.18 -9.41 6.71
N ASN A 54 -3.69 -9.07 7.90
CA ASN A 54 -4.10 -10.04 8.92
C ASN A 54 -5.62 -10.34 8.93
N PHE A 55 -6.26 -10.12 7.79
CA PHE A 55 -7.67 -10.40 7.57
C PHE A 55 -7.88 -10.99 6.16
N PRO A 56 -8.97 -11.74 5.92
CA PRO A 56 -9.26 -12.29 4.60
C PRO A 56 -9.45 -11.18 3.55
N PRO A 57 -9.08 -11.42 2.27
CA PRO A 57 -8.77 -12.73 1.70
C PRO A 57 -7.29 -13.15 1.82
N TYR A 58 -6.43 -12.34 2.45
CA TYR A 58 -5.02 -12.71 2.63
C TYR A 58 -4.86 -14.05 3.37
N GLY A 59 -3.84 -14.82 2.99
CA GLY A 59 -3.55 -16.12 3.59
C GLY A 59 -4.57 -17.23 3.31
N ARG A 60 -5.51 -17.06 2.37
CA ARG A 60 -6.49 -18.09 2.00
C ARG A 60 -5.86 -19.38 1.45
N ASP A 61 -4.70 -19.27 0.79
CA ASP A 61 -3.95 -20.38 0.18
C ASP A 61 -2.75 -20.79 1.05
N PHE A 62 -2.50 -20.08 2.15
CA PHE A 62 -1.51 -20.50 3.14
C PHE A 62 -1.93 -21.84 3.77
N VAL A 63 -0.95 -22.60 4.28
CA VAL A 63 -1.15 -23.99 4.78
C VAL A 63 -2.30 -24.15 5.78
N ASN A 64 -2.61 -23.12 6.57
CA ASN A 64 -3.68 -23.14 7.56
C ASN A 64 -4.95 -22.36 7.14
N HIS A 65 -5.01 -21.89 5.89
CA HIS A 65 -6.07 -21.07 5.30
C HIS A 65 -6.43 -19.84 6.15
N LYS A 66 -5.44 -19.24 6.82
CA LYS A 66 -5.64 -18.10 7.72
C LYS A 66 -4.71 -16.94 7.36
N PRO A 67 -5.20 -15.70 7.48
CA PRO A 67 -4.37 -14.52 7.29
C PRO A 67 -3.29 -14.45 8.37
N THR A 68 -2.03 -14.40 7.95
CA THR A 68 -0.89 -14.30 8.86
C THR A 68 -0.33 -12.89 8.99
N GLY A 69 -0.77 -11.94 8.15
CA GLY A 69 -0.09 -10.65 7.96
C GLY A 69 0.87 -10.60 6.77
N ARG A 70 0.96 -11.68 5.99
CA ARG A 70 1.68 -11.72 4.71
C ARG A 70 0.81 -11.06 3.64
N PHE A 71 1.39 -10.16 2.84
CA PHE A 71 0.68 -9.49 1.74
C PHE A 71 0.58 -10.40 0.51
N CYS A 72 -0.01 -11.57 0.68
CA CYS A 72 -0.13 -12.62 -0.33
C CYS A 72 -1.38 -13.48 -0.05
N ASN A 73 -1.86 -14.21 -1.05
CA ASN A 73 -2.83 -15.28 -0.84
C ASN A 73 -2.27 -16.41 0.01
N GLY A 74 -0.97 -16.66 -0.03
CA GLY A 74 -0.31 -17.69 0.77
C GLY A 74 1.14 -17.34 1.08
N LYS A 75 2.09 -18.18 0.67
CA LYS A 75 3.51 -18.02 1.00
C LYS A 75 4.15 -16.86 0.22
N LEU A 76 5.10 -16.19 0.87
CA LEU A 76 6.00 -15.22 0.24
C LEU A 76 7.20 -15.94 -0.38
N ALA A 77 7.90 -15.28 -1.31
CA ALA A 77 9.14 -15.82 -1.86
C ALA A 77 10.20 -16.12 -0.77
N SER A 78 10.19 -15.35 0.33
CA SER A 78 11.07 -15.58 1.48
C SER A 78 10.71 -16.84 2.28
N ASP A 79 9.44 -17.21 2.36
CA ASP A 79 8.99 -18.45 3.01
C ASP A 79 9.42 -19.67 2.17
N LEU A 80 9.20 -19.59 0.86
CA LEU A 80 9.58 -20.62 -0.11
C LEU A 80 11.11 -20.79 -0.17
N THR A 81 11.85 -19.68 -0.06
CA THR A 81 13.31 -19.72 0.06
C THR A 81 13.75 -20.45 1.33
N ALA A 82 13.08 -20.24 2.47
CA ALA A 82 13.40 -20.98 3.70
C ALA A 82 13.11 -22.50 3.55
N GLU A 83 12.03 -22.88 2.87
CA GLU A 83 11.77 -24.29 2.52
C GLU A 83 12.88 -24.88 1.65
N ASN A 84 13.28 -24.16 0.60
CA ASN A 84 14.35 -24.57 -0.30
C ASN A 84 15.71 -24.70 0.40
N LEU A 85 15.93 -23.93 1.48
CA LEU A 85 17.11 -24.05 2.34
C LEU A 85 17.03 -25.22 3.34
N GLY A 86 15.91 -25.96 3.38
CA GLY A 86 15.71 -27.14 4.22
C GLY A 86 15.13 -26.83 5.62
N PHE A 87 14.60 -25.62 5.84
CA PHE A 87 13.91 -25.33 7.10
C PHE A 87 12.53 -25.98 7.14
N THR A 88 12.19 -26.63 8.26
CA THR A 88 10.86 -27.21 8.50
C THR A 88 9.82 -26.18 8.93
N SER A 89 10.23 -24.95 9.22
CA SER A 89 9.36 -23.80 9.48
C SER A 89 10.07 -22.50 9.15
N TYR A 90 9.32 -21.42 8.95
CA TYR A 90 9.87 -20.13 8.53
C TYR A 90 10.27 -19.26 9.73
N PRO A 91 11.25 -18.35 9.56
CA PRO A 91 11.56 -17.33 10.55
C PRO A 91 10.28 -16.58 11.00
N PRO A 92 9.96 -16.58 12.30
CA PRO A 92 8.74 -15.93 12.79
C PRO A 92 8.86 -14.41 12.68
N ALA A 93 7.73 -13.72 12.47
CA ALA A 93 7.65 -12.27 12.67
C ALA A 93 8.10 -11.93 14.11
N TYR A 94 9.08 -11.06 14.23
CA TYR A 94 9.77 -10.79 15.49
C TYR A 94 8.87 -10.25 16.59
N LEU A 95 7.87 -9.43 16.24
CA LEU A 95 6.90 -8.89 17.21
C LEU A 95 5.83 -9.92 17.63
N SER A 96 5.77 -11.07 16.95
CA SER A 96 4.76 -12.08 17.25
C SER A 96 5.09 -12.88 18.51
N ARG A 97 4.06 -13.45 19.13
CA ARG A 97 4.23 -14.37 20.27
C ARG A 97 5.05 -15.63 19.92
N LYS A 98 5.19 -15.95 18.62
CA LYS A 98 5.96 -17.11 18.14
C LYS A 98 7.47 -16.89 18.18
N ALA A 99 7.93 -15.64 18.19
CA ALA A 99 9.35 -15.27 18.23
C ALA A 99 9.93 -15.38 19.66
N LYS A 100 9.91 -16.59 20.22
CA LYS A 100 10.38 -16.90 21.58
C LYS A 100 11.07 -18.25 21.66
N GLY A 101 11.98 -18.40 22.62
CA GLY A 101 12.65 -19.67 22.92
C GLY A 101 13.33 -20.27 21.70
N LYS A 102 13.23 -21.60 21.53
CA LYS A 102 13.90 -22.32 20.44
C LYS A 102 13.45 -21.91 19.03
N ASN A 103 12.28 -21.29 18.87
CA ASN A 103 11.82 -20.79 17.56
C ASN A 103 12.72 -19.69 17.01
N LEU A 104 13.48 -19.00 17.87
CA LEU A 104 14.45 -18.00 17.44
C LEU A 104 15.74 -18.63 16.89
N LEU A 105 16.01 -19.92 17.10
CA LEU A 105 17.26 -20.56 16.64
C LEU A 105 17.38 -20.62 15.12
N ILE A 106 16.26 -20.63 14.39
CA ILE A 106 16.23 -20.61 12.92
C ILE A 106 16.24 -19.18 12.36
N GLY A 107 16.33 -18.17 13.22
CA GLY A 107 16.30 -16.76 12.87
C GLY A 107 14.96 -16.08 13.12
N ALA A 108 14.78 -14.90 12.53
CA ALA A 108 13.56 -14.09 12.69
C ALA A 108 13.34 -13.16 11.50
N ASN A 109 12.08 -12.79 11.30
CA ASN A 109 11.67 -11.81 10.29
C ASN A 109 11.39 -10.47 10.98
N PHE A 110 12.15 -9.44 10.61
CA PHE A 110 12.07 -8.07 11.12
C PHE A 110 11.38 -7.11 10.13
N ALA A 111 11.05 -7.58 8.92
CA ALA A 111 10.43 -6.77 7.89
C ALA A 111 9.07 -6.22 8.31
N SER A 112 8.68 -5.09 7.73
CA SER A 112 7.45 -4.38 8.08
C SER A 112 6.87 -3.73 6.83
N ALA A 113 5.62 -4.05 6.53
CA ALA A 113 4.95 -3.47 5.37
C ALA A 113 4.91 -1.93 5.39
N ALA A 114 5.08 -1.33 4.21
CA ALA A 114 5.33 0.10 3.98
C ALA A 114 6.67 0.64 4.53
N SER A 115 7.63 -0.23 4.87
CA SER A 115 9.01 0.19 5.13
C SER A 115 9.79 0.42 3.83
N GLY A 116 10.96 1.03 3.97
CA GLY A 116 11.85 1.40 2.87
C GLY A 116 13.23 1.82 3.39
N TYR A 117 14.15 2.09 2.47
CA TYR A 117 15.46 2.69 2.79
C TYR A 117 15.31 4.10 3.34
N TYR A 118 14.28 4.85 2.93
CA TYR A 118 14.02 6.17 3.48
C TYR A 118 13.17 6.06 4.75
N GLU A 119 13.77 6.44 5.88
CA GLU A 119 13.16 6.39 7.22
C GLU A 119 11.73 6.93 7.27
N THR A 120 11.47 8.07 6.60
CA THR A 120 10.16 8.75 6.62
C THR A 120 9.08 7.96 5.88
N THR A 121 9.43 7.10 4.92
CA THR A 121 8.48 6.23 4.22
C THR A 121 7.72 5.36 5.22
N ALA A 122 8.42 4.68 6.13
CA ALA A 122 7.77 3.86 7.15
C ALA A 122 6.94 4.71 8.14
N LYS A 123 7.46 5.89 8.53
CA LYS A 123 6.81 6.78 9.49
C LYS A 123 5.46 7.29 9.00
N LEU A 124 5.33 7.57 7.70
CA LEU A 124 4.08 8.01 7.08
C LEU A 124 2.93 7.02 7.34
N TYR A 125 3.24 5.73 7.43
CA TYR A 125 2.28 4.66 7.60
C TYR A 125 2.28 4.03 9.00
N HIS A 126 2.98 4.63 9.97
CA HIS A 126 3.21 4.06 11.31
C HIS A 126 3.77 2.61 11.24
N ALA A 127 4.61 2.35 10.25
CA ALA A 127 5.34 1.09 10.06
C ALA A 127 6.71 1.13 10.75
N ILE A 128 7.42 0.00 10.77
CA ILE A 128 8.75 -0.12 11.39
C ILE A 128 9.81 0.27 10.36
N PRO A 129 10.51 1.40 10.53
CA PRO A 129 11.62 1.76 9.65
C PRO A 129 12.78 0.77 9.79
N LEU A 130 13.62 0.63 8.75
CA LEU A 130 14.77 -0.27 8.76
C LEU A 130 15.72 -0.04 9.95
N SER A 131 15.84 1.20 10.43
CA SER A 131 16.59 1.55 11.65
C SER A 131 16.04 0.83 12.89
N GLN A 132 14.72 0.80 13.06
CA GLN A 132 14.05 0.07 14.13
C GLN A 132 14.06 -1.44 13.89
N GLN A 133 14.03 -1.91 12.64
CA GLN A 133 14.23 -3.34 12.33
C GLN A 133 15.62 -3.81 12.77
N LEU A 134 16.65 -2.99 12.54
CA LEU A 134 18.00 -3.25 13.03
C LEU A 134 18.07 -3.22 14.56
N GLN A 135 17.33 -2.33 15.23
CA GLN A 135 17.25 -2.32 16.69
C GLN A 135 16.56 -3.58 17.23
N ASN A 136 15.51 -4.05 16.57
CA ASN A 136 14.85 -5.31 16.88
C ASN A 136 15.82 -6.50 16.69
N TYR A 137 16.69 -6.44 15.68
CA TYR A 137 17.73 -7.45 15.48
C TYR A 137 18.79 -7.45 16.60
N LYS A 138 19.22 -6.27 17.09
CA LYS A 138 20.11 -6.19 18.26
C LYS A 138 19.46 -6.80 19.52
N ASP A 139 18.18 -6.54 19.74
CA ASP A 139 17.42 -7.19 20.82
C ASP A 139 17.35 -8.71 20.63
N TYR A 140 17.13 -9.17 19.39
CA TYR A 140 17.18 -10.59 19.05
C TYR A 140 18.55 -11.23 19.39
N GLN A 141 19.66 -10.57 19.07
CA GLN A 141 21.01 -11.08 19.35
C GLN A 141 21.22 -11.28 20.86
N ASN A 142 20.69 -10.39 21.69
CA ASN A 142 20.73 -10.57 23.15
C ASN A 142 19.92 -11.80 23.60
N LYS A 143 18.72 -12.00 23.03
CA LYS A 143 17.87 -13.16 23.33
C LYS A 143 18.54 -14.47 22.93
N ILE A 144 19.15 -14.54 21.75
CA ILE A 144 19.75 -15.78 21.24
C ILE A 144 20.99 -16.19 22.03
N VAL A 145 21.75 -15.22 22.57
CA VAL A 145 22.85 -15.50 23.52
C VAL A 145 22.33 -16.19 24.78
N GLY A 146 21.19 -15.75 25.32
CA GLY A 146 20.55 -16.40 26.47
C GLY A 146 20.02 -17.80 26.19
N ILE A 147 19.64 -18.10 24.93
CA ILE A 147 19.08 -19.40 24.53
C ILE A 147 20.17 -20.41 24.16
N ALA A 148 21.16 -20.00 23.38
CA ALA A 148 22.16 -20.89 22.78
C ALA A 148 23.54 -20.80 23.44
N GLY A 149 23.78 -19.77 24.25
CA GLY A 149 25.11 -19.40 24.72
C GLY A 149 25.89 -18.56 23.71
N LYS A 150 26.87 -17.78 24.18
CA LYS A 150 27.60 -16.78 23.38
C LYS A 150 28.30 -17.37 22.15
N SER A 151 28.96 -18.52 22.29
CA SER A 151 29.70 -19.17 21.19
C SER A 151 28.76 -19.63 20.08
N ASN A 152 27.71 -20.39 20.43
CA ASN A 152 26.74 -20.89 19.46
C ASN A 152 25.94 -19.75 18.81
N ALA A 153 25.55 -18.73 19.60
CA ALA A 153 24.91 -17.53 19.07
C ALA A 153 25.77 -16.85 18.01
N SER A 154 27.07 -16.68 18.28
CA SER A 154 28.01 -16.13 17.30
C SER A 154 28.09 -16.97 16.03
N SER A 155 28.12 -18.30 16.14
CA SER A 155 28.15 -19.22 15.00
C SER A 155 26.86 -19.17 14.18
N ILE A 156 25.70 -19.06 14.83
CA ILE A 156 24.41 -18.90 14.15
C ILE A 156 24.41 -17.58 13.37
N ILE A 157 24.80 -16.48 14.01
CA ILE A 157 24.81 -15.13 13.44
C ILE A 157 25.73 -15.04 12.22
N SER A 158 26.96 -15.56 12.30
CA SER A 158 27.93 -15.49 11.20
C SER A 158 27.63 -16.48 10.07
N GLY A 159 27.06 -17.65 10.40
CA GLY A 159 26.72 -18.69 9.43
C GLY A 159 25.40 -18.45 8.68
N ALA A 160 24.50 -17.62 9.25
CA ALA A 160 23.18 -17.32 8.71
C ALA A 160 23.20 -16.54 7.39
N ILE A 161 22.09 -16.65 6.65
CA ILE A 161 21.79 -15.77 5.50
C ILE A 161 20.89 -14.63 5.96
N TYR A 162 21.18 -13.44 5.46
CA TYR A 162 20.41 -12.22 5.68
C TYR A 162 19.76 -11.85 4.36
N LEU A 163 18.43 -11.77 4.32
CA LEU A 163 17.67 -11.30 3.16
C LEU A 163 17.19 -9.87 3.43
N VAL A 164 17.52 -8.94 2.54
CA VAL A 164 17.06 -7.54 2.60
C VAL A 164 16.25 -7.23 1.34
N SER A 165 15.01 -6.78 1.50
CA SER A 165 14.16 -6.36 0.39
C SER A 165 13.44 -5.06 0.73
N ALA A 166 13.85 -3.96 0.10
CA ALA A 166 13.30 -2.63 0.38
C ALA A 166 13.49 -1.70 -0.84
N GLY A 167 12.74 -0.60 -0.85
CA GLY A 167 12.89 0.49 -1.81
C GLY A 167 11.66 0.72 -2.69
N SER A 168 10.85 -0.32 -2.92
CA SER A 168 9.61 -0.19 -3.70
C SER A 168 8.65 0.82 -3.07
N SER A 169 8.47 0.74 -1.74
CA SER A 169 7.65 1.70 -0.99
C SER A 169 8.20 3.12 -1.04
N ASP A 170 9.52 3.30 -1.05
CA ASP A 170 10.13 4.64 -1.10
C ASP A 170 9.74 5.39 -2.37
N PHE A 171 9.69 4.68 -3.51
CA PHE A 171 9.27 5.28 -4.76
C PHE A 171 7.74 5.41 -4.85
N ILE A 172 7.02 4.29 -4.74
CA ILE A 172 5.61 4.22 -5.10
C ILE A 172 4.68 4.74 -4.01
N GLN A 173 5.00 4.48 -2.74
CA GLN A 173 4.16 4.86 -1.59
C GLN A 173 4.64 6.15 -0.93
N ASN A 174 5.68 6.80 -1.44
CA ASN A 174 6.18 8.06 -0.89
C ASN A 174 6.63 9.03 -1.98
N TYR A 175 7.79 8.82 -2.64
CA TYR A 175 8.38 9.80 -3.55
C TYR A 175 7.39 10.34 -4.59
N TYR A 176 6.70 9.47 -5.36
CA TYR A 176 5.82 9.92 -6.45
C TYR A 176 4.50 10.55 -6.00
N ILE A 177 4.08 10.33 -4.75
CA ILE A 177 2.82 10.86 -4.21
C ILE A 177 3.04 11.98 -3.18
N ASN A 178 4.29 12.23 -2.78
CA ASN A 178 4.64 13.22 -1.77
C ASN A 178 5.31 14.45 -2.42
N PRO A 179 4.61 15.59 -2.54
CA PRO A 179 5.15 16.79 -3.16
C PRO A 179 6.36 17.37 -2.43
N LEU A 180 6.53 17.07 -1.13
CA LEU A 180 7.70 17.50 -0.37
C LEU A 180 8.97 16.75 -0.81
N LEU A 181 8.84 15.61 -1.51
CA LEU A 181 9.96 14.86 -2.05
C LEU A 181 10.14 15.11 -3.55
N TYR A 182 9.12 14.87 -4.39
CA TYR A 182 9.31 14.92 -5.84
C TYR A 182 9.51 16.33 -6.41
N LYS A 183 9.14 17.40 -5.67
CA LYS A 183 9.46 18.78 -6.07
C LYS A 183 10.87 19.22 -5.66
N VAL A 184 11.46 18.55 -4.67
CA VAL A 184 12.76 18.92 -4.09
C VAL A 184 13.89 18.06 -4.66
N TYR A 185 13.62 16.78 -4.91
CA TYR A 185 14.60 15.82 -5.41
C TYR A 185 14.19 15.27 -6.76
N THR A 186 15.15 15.22 -7.68
CA THR A 186 15.01 14.35 -8.86
C THR A 186 15.02 12.88 -8.45
N PRO A 187 14.52 11.95 -9.29
CA PRO A 187 14.57 10.52 -8.97
C PRO A 187 15.99 10.02 -8.74
N ASP A 188 16.98 10.60 -9.41
CA ASP A 188 18.39 10.25 -9.27
C ASP A 188 18.99 10.70 -7.93
N GLN A 189 18.67 11.93 -7.51
CA GLN A 189 19.05 12.47 -6.19
C GLN A 189 18.40 11.68 -5.06
N PHE A 190 17.11 11.36 -5.18
CA PHE A 190 16.43 10.54 -4.20
C PHE A 190 17.02 9.12 -4.13
N SER A 191 17.33 8.52 -5.29
CA SER A 191 18.05 7.23 -5.35
C SER A 191 19.40 7.28 -4.61
N ALA A 192 20.14 8.39 -4.68
CA ALA A 192 21.40 8.53 -3.95
C ALA A 192 21.19 8.50 -2.42
N LEU A 193 20.13 9.13 -1.91
CA LEU A 193 19.77 9.08 -0.47
C LEU A 193 19.42 7.65 -0.03
N LEU A 194 18.67 6.92 -0.85
CA LEU A 194 18.34 5.52 -0.58
C LEU A 194 19.60 4.63 -0.58
N ILE A 195 20.50 4.81 -1.54
CA ILE A 195 21.77 4.07 -1.62
C ILE A 195 22.69 4.36 -0.42
N GLN A 196 22.68 5.59 0.10
CA GLN A 196 23.40 5.91 1.33
C GLN A 196 22.81 5.16 2.53
N SER A 197 21.48 5.12 2.63
CA SER A 197 20.78 4.41 3.72
C SER A 197 21.00 2.89 3.64
N TYR A 198 20.97 2.33 2.43
CA TYR A 198 21.37 0.97 2.13
C TYR A 198 22.81 0.67 2.59
N THR A 199 23.76 1.53 2.21
CA THR A 199 25.17 1.38 2.58
C THR A 199 25.35 1.30 4.09
N ASN A 200 24.67 2.19 4.82
CA ASN A 200 24.71 2.22 6.29
C ASN A 200 24.14 0.93 6.89
N LEU A 201 22.99 0.47 6.38
CA LEU A 201 22.37 -0.78 6.84
C LEU A 201 23.30 -1.99 6.68
N ILE A 202 23.92 -2.15 5.50
CA ILE A 202 24.84 -3.26 5.24
C ILE A 202 26.07 -3.20 6.14
N GLN A 203 26.65 -2.01 6.30
CA GLN A 203 27.79 -1.84 7.21
C GLN A 203 27.43 -2.17 8.65
N ASP A 204 26.24 -1.78 9.11
CA ASP A 204 25.81 -2.06 10.47
C ASP A 204 25.47 -3.54 10.69
N LEU A 205 24.81 -4.20 9.75
CA LEU A 205 24.63 -5.67 9.77
C LEU A 205 25.98 -6.39 9.83
N TYR A 206 26.95 -5.96 9.02
CA TYR A 206 28.30 -6.51 9.01
C TYR A 206 29.01 -6.32 10.37
N LYS A 207 28.92 -5.13 10.98
CA LYS A 207 29.44 -4.85 12.33
C LYS A 207 28.77 -5.73 13.39
N LEU A 208 27.50 -6.07 13.21
CA LEU A 208 26.75 -6.98 14.07
C LEU A 208 27.01 -8.46 13.77
N GLY A 209 27.95 -8.79 12.87
CA GLY A 209 28.42 -10.16 12.63
C GLY A 209 27.82 -10.83 11.40
N ALA A 210 26.96 -10.15 10.62
CA ALA A 210 26.46 -10.69 9.37
C ALA A 210 27.60 -10.89 8.36
N ARG A 211 27.60 -12.03 7.65
CA ARG A 211 28.61 -12.35 6.63
C ARG A 211 28.04 -12.74 5.29
N LYS A 212 26.82 -13.29 5.23
CA LYS A 212 26.15 -13.70 3.98
C LYS A 212 24.88 -12.88 3.81
N ILE A 213 24.93 -11.84 3.00
CA ILE A 213 23.81 -10.92 2.82
C ILE A 213 23.34 -10.97 1.36
N GLY A 214 22.07 -11.25 1.16
CA GLY A 214 21.38 -11.15 -0.11
C GLY A 214 20.43 -9.96 -0.09
N VAL A 215 20.49 -9.13 -1.11
CA VAL A 215 19.69 -7.90 -1.22
C VAL A 215 18.92 -7.95 -2.52
N THR A 216 17.60 -7.77 -2.51
CA THR A 216 16.85 -7.75 -3.77
C THR A 216 17.04 -6.43 -4.49
N SER A 217 17.09 -6.48 -5.81
CA SER A 217 16.86 -5.32 -6.66
C SER A 217 15.43 -4.77 -6.46
N LEU A 218 15.14 -3.59 -7.02
CA LEU A 218 13.76 -3.16 -7.22
C LEU A 218 13.11 -4.02 -8.31
N PRO A 219 11.80 -4.32 -8.18
CA PRO A 219 11.02 -4.95 -9.24
C PRO A 219 10.78 -3.96 -10.41
N PRO A 220 10.18 -4.40 -11.53
CA PRO A 220 9.66 -3.49 -12.54
C PRO A 220 8.50 -2.65 -11.98
N LEU A 221 8.84 -1.55 -11.31
CA LEU A 221 7.89 -0.70 -10.57
C LEU A 221 6.72 -0.24 -11.44
N GLY A 222 6.98 0.09 -12.70
CA GLY A 222 5.96 0.52 -13.66
C GLY A 222 5.03 -0.59 -14.12
N CYS A 223 5.32 -1.85 -13.80
CA CYS A 223 4.47 -2.99 -14.14
C CYS A 223 3.57 -3.46 -12.98
N LEU A 224 3.68 -2.84 -11.80
CA LEU A 224 2.78 -3.17 -10.68
C LEU A 224 1.36 -2.66 -10.99
N PRO A 225 0.29 -3.44 -10.77
CA PRO A 225 -1.06 -3.04 -11.18
C PRO A 225 -1.50 -1.66 -10.68
N ALA A 226 -1.19 -1.35 -9.41
CA ALA A 226 -1.50 -0.04 -8.84
C ALA A 226 -0.62 1.08 -9.42
N ALA A 227 0.63 0.80 -9.78
CA ALA A 227 1.48 1.81 -10.42
C ALA A 227 1.03 2.10 -11.86
N VAL A 228 0.61 1.08 -12.61
CA VAL A 228 -0.02 1.25 -13.93
C VAL A 228 -1.28 2.07 -13.80
N THR A 229 -2.16 1.74 -12.86
CA THR A 229 -3.41 2.46 -12.65
C THR A 229 -3.19 3.93 -12.26
N LEU A 230 -2.26 4.21 -11.35
CA LEU A 230 -2.04 5.55 -10.80
C LEU A 230 -1.18 6.45 -11.70
N PHE A 231 -0.26 5.88 -12.49
CA PHE A 231 0.76 6.64 -13.21
C PHE A 231 0.82 6.31 -14.71
N GLY A 232 -0.05 5.43 -15.20
CA GLY A 232 -0.08 4.97 -16.59
C GLY A 232 -0.93 5.80 -17.54
N SER A 233 -1.63 6.83 -17.06
CA SER A 233 -2.51 7.68 -17.89
C SER A 233 -3.51 6.85 -18.72
N ASP A 234 -4.25 5.97 -18.05
CA ASP A 234 -5.21 5.02 -18.63
C ASP A 234 -4.60 3.98 -19.60
N SER A 235 -3.27 3.92 -19.71
CA SER A 235 -2.59 2.84 -20.41
C SER A 235 -2.65 1.53 -19.61
N ASN A 236 -2.81 0.42 -20.34
CA ASN A 236 -2.65 -0.94 -19.79
C ASN A 236 -1.20 -1.46 -19.90
N GLU A 237 -0.27 -0.63 -20.33
CA GLU A 237 1.15 -0.96 -20.45
C GLU A 237 1.94 -0.54 -19.21
N CYS A 238 3.11 -1.17 -19.02
CA CYS A 238 3.99 -0.78 -17.94
C CYS A 238 4.45 0.69 -18.09
N VAL A 239 4.49 1.42 -16.98
CA VAL A 239 4.92 2.82 -16.94
C VAL A 239 6.43 2.91 -17.12
N ALA A 240 6.86 3.21 -18.36
CA ALA A 240 8.27 3.21 -18.75
C ALA A 240 9.16 4.10 -17.86
N LYS A 241 8.66 5.27 -17.43
CA LYS A 241 9.40 6.19 -16.56
C LYS A 241 9.75 5.56 -15.21
N LEU A 242 8.83 4.81 -14.61
CA LEU A 242 9.05 4.13 -13.32
C LEU A 242 10.03 2.96 -13.47
N ASN A 243 9.90 2.19 -14.55
CA ASN A 243 10.84 1.10 -14.86
C ASN A 243 12.26 1.63 -15.10
N LYS A 244 12.42 2.77 -15.79
CA LYS A 244 13.73 3.41 -15.98
C LYS A 244 14.39 3.80 -14.65
N VAL A 245 13.60 4.30 -13.70
CA VAL A 245 14.09 4.62 -12.35
C VAL A 245 14.49 3.34 -11.60
N ALA A 246 13.69 2.29 -11.66
CA ALA A 246 14.02 0.99 -11.06
C ALA A 246 15.35 0.43 -11.59
N VAL A 247 15.53 0.40 -12.92
CA VAL A 247 16.77 -0.07 -13.56
C VAL A 247 17.97 0.80 -13.15
N SER A 248 17.82 2.13 -13.15
CA SER A 248 18.89 3.04 -12.72
C SER A 248 19.30 2.79 -11.27
N PHE A 249 18.32 2.67 -10.36
CA PHE A 249 18.57 2.36 -8.96
C PHE A 249 19.26 1.00 -8.80
N ASN A 250 18.80 -0.03 -9.53
CA ASN A 250 19.38 -1.37 -9.49
C ASN A 250 20.86 -1.39 -9.91
N ASN A 251 21.22 -0.59 -10.92
CA ASN A 251 22.61 -0.41 -11.32
C ASN A 251 23.46 0.23 -10.21
N LYS A 252 22.93 1.27 -9.54
CA LYS A 252 23.59 1.89 -8.38
C LYS A 252 23.73 0.90 -7.22
N LEU A 253 22.69 0.12 -6.93
CA LEU A 253 22.69 -0.91 -5.89
C LEU A 253 23.76 -1.96 -6.14
N ASN A 254 23.88 -2.46 -7.37
CA ASN A 254 24.89 -3.44 -7.74
C ASN A 254 26.32 -2.86 -7.61
N ALA A 255 26.56 -1.67 -8.15
CA ALA A 255 27.87 -1.01 -8.06
C ALA A 255 28.28 -0.74 -6.60
N THR A 256 27.36 -0.25 -5.77
CA THR A 256 27.60 -0.03 -4.34
C THR A 256 27.87 -1.33 -3.60
N SER A 257 27.12 -2.40 -3.92
CA SER A 257 27.32 -3.71 -3.31
C SER A 257 28.71 -4.28 -3.61
N GLN A 258 29.16 -4.18 -4.88
CA GLN A 258 30.52 -4.56 -5.26
C GLN A 258 31.58 -3.72 -4.52
N SER A 259 31.35 -2.42 -4.37
CA SER A 259 32.23 -1.55 -3.58
C SER A 259 32.31 -1.99 -2.11
N LEU A 260 31.19 -2.40 -1.51
CA LEU A 260 31.14 -2.88 -0.13
C LEU A 260 31.86 -4.21 0.05
N VAL A 261 31.69 -5.17 -0.86
CA VAL A 261 32.45 -6.44 -0.86
C VAL A 261 33.96 -6.17 -0.89
N ASN A 262 34.41 -5.23 -1.73
CA ASN A 262 35.82 -4.89 -1.84
C ASN A 262 36.38 -4.20 -0.58
N LYS A 263 35.53 -3.51 0.20
CA LYS A 263 35.91 -2.77 1.41
C LYS A 263 35.81 -3.59 2.69
N LEU A 264 34.92 -4.58 2.73
CA LEU A 264 34.56 -5.31 3.95
C LEU A 264 35.01 -6.76 3.85
N SER A 265 36.18 -7.05 4.43
CA SER A 265 36.78 -8.39 4.38
C SER A 265 35.85 -9.46 4.95
N GLY A 266 35.67 -10.56 4.22
CA GLY A 266 34.80 -11.67 4.62
C GLY A 266 33.30 -11.41 4.48
N LEU A 267 32.89 -10.26 3.94
CA LEU A 267 31.50 -10.04 3.52
C LEU A 267 31.24 -10.73 2.19
N ASN A 268 30.28 -11.64 2.17
CA ASN A 268 29.64 -12.13 0.95
C ASN A 268 28.31 -11.40 0.79
N LEU A 269 28.24 -10.49 -0.18
CA LEU A 269 27.08 -9.66 -0.46
C LEU A 269 26.68 -9.84 -1.92
N LEU A 270 25.44 -10.25 -2.14
CA LEU A 270 24.89 -10.52 -3.46
C LEU A 270 23.61 -9.69 -3.69
N VAL A 271 23.50 -9.11 -4.88
CA VAL A 271 22.24 -8.50 -5.33
C VAL A 271 21.46 -9.55 -6.11
N PHE A 272 20.25 -9.84 -5.64
CA PHE A 272 19.29 -10.72 -6.30
C PHE A 272 18.44 -9.91 -7.28
N ASP A 273 18.51 -10.26 -8.56
CA ASP A 273 17.66 -9.66 -9.58
C ASP A 273 16.23 -10.20 -9.46
N ILE A 274 15.33 -9.36 -8.97
CA ILE A 274 13.88 -9.63 -9.01
C ILE A 274 13.19 -8.81 -10.10
N TYR A 275 13.93 -7.95 -10.81
CA TYR A 275 13.38 -7.14 -11.89
C TYR A 275 13.04 -8.02 -13.08
N GLN A 276 14.03 -8.72 -13.62
CA GLN A 276 13.85 -9.46 -14.87
C GLN A 276 12.86 -10.61 -14.73
N PRO A 277 12.91 -11.46 -13.68
CA PRO A 277 11.94 -12.53 -13.51
C PRO A 277 10.50 -12.02 -13.44
N LEU A 278 10.22 -11.01 -12.61
CA LEU A 278 8.86 -10.46 -12.50
C LEU A 278 8.43 -9.75 -13.79
N HIS A 279 9.35 -9.07 -14.48
CA HIS A 279 9.05 -8.46 -15.78
C HIS A 279 8.69 -9.53 -16.84
N ASP A 280 9.36 -10.67 -16.84
CA ASP A 280 9.03 -11.80 -17.72
C ASP A 280 7.67 -12.41 -17.37
N LEU A 281 7.32 -12.54 -16.08
CA LEU A 281 5.98 -12.97 -15.66
C LEU A 281 4.89 -12.02 -16.19
N VAL A 282 5.16 -10.70 -16.19
CA VAL A 282 4.20 -9.71 -16.68
C VAL A 282 4.13 -9.68 -18.20
N THR A 283 5.26 -9.74 -18.90
CA THR A 283 5.28 -9.57 -20.36
C THR A 283 5.03 -10.86 -21.14
N LYS A 284 5.23 -12.02 -20.52
CA LYS A 284 5.04 -13.35 -21.11
C LYS A 284 4.31 -14.31 -20.16
N PRO A 285 3.15 -13.94 -19.58
CA PRO A 285 2.50 -14.71 -18.53
C PRO A 285 2.19 -16.16 -18.92
N GLY A 286 1.77 -16.38 -20.17
CA GLY A 286 1.45 -17.72 -20.69
C GLY A 286 2.64 -18.68 -20.69
N ASP A 287 3.88 -18.20 -20.84
CA ASP A 287 5.09 -19.04 -20.78
C ASP A 287 5.32 -19.63 -19.38
N PHE A 288 4.72 -19.02 -18.37
CA PHE A 288 4.86 -19.38 -16.96
C PHE A 288 3.55 -19.92 -16.34
N GLY A 289 2.50 -20.11 -17.15
CA GLY A 289 1.23 -20.67 -16.70
C GLY A 289 0.27 -19.66 -16.06
N PHE A 290 0.51 -18.36 -16.22
CA PHE A 290 -0.43 -17.32 -15.77
C PHE A 290 -1.39 -16.91 -16.89
N ALA A 291 -2.66 -16.73 -16.53
CA ALA A 291 -3.69 -16.19 -17.42
C ALA A 291 -3.79 -14.66 -17.30
N GLU A 292 -3.50 -14.10 -16.13
CA GLU A 292 -3.64 -12.66 -15.86
C GLU A 292 -2.40 -12.10 -15.17
N ALA A 293 -1.91 -10.96 -15.68
CA ALA A 293 -0.69 -10.31 -15.20
C ALA A 293 -0.75 -8.78 -15.21
N ARG A 294 -1.85 -8.20 -15.70
CA ARG A 294 -2.15 -6.77 -15.68
C ARG A 294 -3.02 -6.39 -14.49
N LYS A 295 -3.95 -7.27 -14.12
CA LYS A 295 -4.78 -7.12 -12.93
C LYS A 295 -4.32 -8.05 -11.82
N ALA A 296 -4.48 -7.60 -10.58
CA ALA A 296 -4.34 -8.45 -9.43
C ALA A 296 -5.59 -9.30 -9.17
N CYS A 297 -5.42 -10.41 -8.47
CA CYS A 297 -6.53 -11.27 -8.09
C CYS A 297 -7.52 -10.57 -7.14
N CYS A 298 -7.06 -9.71 -6.24
CA CYS A 298 -7.90 -9.12 -5.21
C CYS A 298 -8.71 -7.91 -5.68
N GLY A 299 -10.01 -7.88 -5.35
CA GLY A 299 -10.89 -6.77 -5.69
C GLY A 299 -11.04 -6.57 -7.20
N THR A 300 -10.97 -5.31 -7.66
CA THR A 300 -10.93 -5.02 -9.11
C THR A 300 -9.58 -5.35 -9.75
N GLY A 301 -8.56 -5.58 -8.93
CA GLY A 301 -7.20 -5.88 -9.36
C GLY A 301 -6.40 -4.66 -9.78
N LEU A 302 -6.91 -3.45 -9.55
CA LEU A 302 -6.29 -2.21 -10.03
C LEU A 302 -5.44 -1.54 -8.96
N VAL A 303 -6.02 -1.27 -7.79
CA VAL A 303 -5.35 -0.52 -6.71
C VAL A 303 -5.52 -1.16 -5.33
N GLU A 304 -6.37 -2.18 -5.23
CA GLU A 304 -6.69 -2.81 -3.95
C GLU A 304 -5.45 -3.44 -3.33
N THR A 305 -5.09 -2.96 -2.14
CA THR A 305 -4.09 -3.55 -1.25
C THR A 305 -4.50 -3.25 0.19
N SER A 306 -3.98 -4.01 1.15
CA SER A 306 -4.28 -3.87 2.57
C SER A 306 -5.79 -3.80 2.80
N ILE A 307 -6.31 -2.79 3.50
CA ILE A 307 -7.73 -2.61 3.80
C ILE A 307 -8.63 -2.56 2.56
N LEU A 308 -8.11 -2.18 1.39
CA LEU A 308 -8.87 -2.17 0.14
C LEU A 308 -8.99 -3.58 -0.47
N CYS A 309 -8.10 -4.49 -0.11
CA CYS A 309 -8.17 -5.91 -0.42
C CYS A 309 -8.73 -6.67 0.80
N ASN A 310 -10.05 -6.74 0.93
CA ASN A 310 -10.73 -7.36 2.06
C ASN A 310 -11.84 -8.33 1.61
N ALA A 311 -12.42 -9.07 2.55
CA ALA A 311 -13.42 -10.11 2.27
C ALA A 311 -14.66 -9.61 1.49
N LYS A 312 -14.93 -8.31 1.50
CA LYS A 312 -16.04 -7.67 0.78
C LYS A 312 -15.61 -7.03 -0.54
N SER A 313 -14.34 -7.09 -0.92
CA SER A 313 -13.83 -6.51 -2.15
C SER A 313 -14.40 -7.28 -3.36
N PRO A 314 -15.32 -6.67 -4.14
CA PRO A 314 -15.97 -7.35 -5.24
C PRO A 314 -14.96 -7.59 -6.36
N GLY A 315 -15.06 -8.74 -7.02
CA GLY A 315 -14.16 -9.12 -8.12
C GLY A 315 -12.96 -9.97 -7.70
N THR A 316 -12.78 -10.23 -6.40
CA THR A 316 -11.69 -11.11 -5.94
C THR A 316 -11.75 -12.48 -6.62
N CYS A 317 -10.68 -12.85 -7.31
CA CYS A 317 -10.63 -14.03 -8.17
C CYS A 317 -10.79 -15.33 -7.38
N ALA A 318 -11.34 -16.37 -8.03
CA ALA A 318 -11.49 -17.70 -7.42
C ALA A 318 -10.15 -18.46 -7.36
N ASN A 319 -9.34 -18.39 -8.42
CA ASN A 319 -8.06 -19.10 -8.53
C ASN A 319 -6.89 -18.12 -8.61
N ALA A 320 -6.15 -17.95 -7.50
CA ALA A 320 -5.00 -17.03 -7.46
C ALA A 320 -3.78 -17.55 -8.23
N SER A 321 -3.71 -18.86 -8.53
CA SER A 321 -2.58 -19.45 -9.26
C SER A 321 -2.52 -19.02 -10.73
N GLU A 322 -3.62 -18.51 -11.28
CA GLU A 322 -3.70 -17.97 -12.64
C GLU A 322 -3.25 -16.51 -12.74
N TYR A 323 -2.98 -15.85 -11.60
CA TYR A 323 -2.65 -14.43 -11.51
C TYR A 323 -1.20 -14.24 -11.08
N VAL A 324 -0.47 -13.34 -11.75
CA VAL A 324 0.88 -12.93 -11.32
C VAL A 324 0.81 -12.16 -10.00
N PHE A 325 -0.18 -11.28 -9.87
CA PHE A 325 -0.34 -10.42 -8.69
C PHE A 325 -1.50 -10.87 -7.81
N TRP A 326 -1.27 -10.90 -6.50
CA TRP A 326 -2.32 -11.11 -5.52
C TRP A 326 -3.14 -9.84 -5.30
N ASP A 327 -2.47 -8.72 -5.06
CA ASP A 327 -3.07 -7.41 -4.87
C ASP A 327 -2.35 -6.35 -5.73
N GLY A 328 -2.71 -5.07 -5.62
CA GLY A 328 -2.17 -4.01 -6.48
C GLY A 328 -0.65 -3.82 -6.48
N PHE A 329 0.08 -4.44 -5.54
CA PHE A 329 1.54 -4.34 -5.44
C PHE A 329 2.26 -5.68 -5.30
N HIS A 330 1.60 -6.70 -4.75
CA HIS A 330 2.27 -7.92 -4.28
C HIS A 330 2.03 -9.12 -5.20
N PRO A 331 3.06 -9.94 -5.49
CA PRO A 331 2.90 -11.17 -6.25
C PRO A 331 2.00 -12.19 -5.53
N SER A 332 1.35 -13.06 -6.31
CA SER A 332 0.67 -14.25 -5.79
C SER A 332 1.67 -15.28 -5.27
N GLU A 333 1.21 -16.27 -4.50
CA GLU A 333 2.06 -17.39 -4.08
C GLU A 333 2.68 -18.12 -5.29
N ALA A 334 1.91 -18.31 -6.37
CA ALA A 334 2.39 -18.94 -7.59
C ALA A 334 3.52 -18.14 -8.26
N ALA A 335 3.40 -16.82 -8.32
CA ALA A 335 4.49 -15.96 -8.80
C ALA A 335 5.69 -15.96 -7.83
N ASN A 336 5.42 -15.92 -6.52
CA ASN A 336 6.46 -16.00 -5.50
C ASN A 336 7.26 -17.30 -5.56
N GLN A 337 6.67 -18.42 -5.98
CA GLN A 337 7.40 -19.68 -6.22
C GLN A 337 8.46 -19.51 -7.29
N ILE A 338 8.10 -18.93 -8.43
CA ILE A 338 9.04 -18.71 -9.54
C ILE A 338 10.15 -17.74 -9.11
N LEU A 339 9.80 -16.68 -8.38
CA LEU A 339 10.78 -15.74 -7.83
C LEU A 339 11.72 -16.43 -6.81
N ALA A 340 11.20 -17.31 -5.96
CA ALA A 340 11.99 -18.05 -4.98
C ALA A 340 12.95 -19.04 -5.64
N ASP A 341 12.55 -19.70 -6.74
CA ASP A 341 13.39 -20.62 -7.49
C ASP A 341 14.57 -19.88 -8.16
N ASP A 342 14.32 -18.67 -8.67
CA ASP A 342 15.37 -17.80 -9.23
C ASP A 342 16.32 -17.28 -8.14
N LEU A 343 15.77 -16.87 -6.99
CA LEU A 343 16.55 -16.48 -5.80
C LEU A 343 17.48 -17.62 -5.33
N LEU A 344 16.97 -18.84 -5.26
CA LEU A 344 17.76 -20.00 -4.86
C LEU A 344 18.92 -20.23 -5.82
N THR A 345 18.64 -20.20 -7.13
CA THR A 345 19.63 -20.42 -8.19
C THR A 345 20.73 -19.37 -8.13
N SER A 346 20.36 -18.10 -7.99
CA SER A 346 21.29 -16.98 -7.84
C SER A 346 22.08 -17.06 -6.52
N GLY A 347 21.44 -17.54 -5.46
CA GLY A 347 21.94 -17.57 -4.08
C GLY A 347 22.88 -18.72 -3.74
N ILE A 348 23.13 -19.67 -4.64
CA ILE A 348 24.05 -20.80 -4.40
C ILE A 348 25.43 -20.30 -3.92
N SER A 349 25.90 -19.17 -4.46
CA SER A 349 27.16 -18.54 -4.07
C SER A 349 27.18 -18.01 -2.63
N LEU A 350 26.04 -17.72 -2.00
CA LEU A 350 26.00 -17.36 -0.57
C LEU A 350 26.19 -18.58 0.34
N ILE A 351 25.83 -19.77 -0.15
CA ILE A 351 25.84 -21.03 0.60
C ILE A 351 27.20 -21.75 0.41
N ALA A 352 27.72 -21.77 -0.81
CA ALA A 352 28.87 -22.59 -1.20
C ALA A 352 30.22 -22.19 -0.55
N PHE A 353 30.37 -20.95 -0.07
CA PHE A 353 31.64 -20.48 0.50
C PHE A 353 32.00 -21.10 1.86
N ASP A 354 31.06 -21.77 2.55
CA ASP A 354 31.36 -22.46 3.82
C ASP A 354 32.05 -23.81 3.60
N GLN A 355 31.78 -24.49 2.49
CA GLN A 355 32.31 -25.85 2.26
C GLN A 355 33.81 -25.87 1.95
N ALA A 356 34.39 -24.74 1.53
CA ALA A 356 35.82 -24.63 1.25
C ALA A 356 36.70 -24.49 2.51
N LEU A 357 36.12 -24.18 3.68
CA LEU A 357 36.86 -23.90 4.92
C LEU A 357 36.78 -25.00 6.00
N GLN A 358 36.07 -26.11 5.75
CA GLN A 358 35.85 -27.17 6.75
C GLN A 358 36.43 -28.55 6.42
N ARG A 359 37.41 -28.69 5.51
CA ARG A 359 38.09 -29.99 5.31
C ARG A 359 39.62 -29.87 5.18
N PRO A 360 40.41 -30.44 6.12
CA PRO A 360 41.78 -30.82 5.83
C PRO A 360 41.81 -32.15 5.05
N ALA A 361 42.50 -32.13 3.91
CA ALA A 361 43.13 -33.22 3.16
C ALA A 361 42.29 -34.44 2.71
N ARG A 362 42.14 -34.60 1.38
CA ARG A 362 42.91 -35.53 0.52
C ARG A 362 42.27 -35.61 -0.88
N GLY A 363 43.08 -35.26 -1.89
CA GLY A 363 42.99 -35.64 -3.31
C GLY A 363 41.62 -35.81 -3.97
N CYS A 364 41.15 -34.75 -4.64
CA CYS A 364 40.43 -34.93 -5.90
C CYS A 364 40.59 -33.67 -6.76
N SER A 365 41.40 -33.78 -7.81
CA SER A 365 41.66 -32.73 -8.78
C SER A 365 40.57 -32.74 -9.85
N ILE A 366 39.55 -31.90 -9.69
CA ILE A 366 38.71 -31.43 -10.81
C ILE A 366 38.55 -29.92 -10.63
N CYS A 367 39.42 -29.17 -11.30
CA CYS A 367 39.27 -27.73 -11.46
C CYS A 367 38.12 -27.44 -12.43
N TRP A 368 37.05 -26.79 -11.98
CA TRP A 368 36.08 -26.17 -12.88
C TRP A 368 36.62 -24.79 -13.30
N ARG A 369 36.95 -24.62 -14.59
CA ARG A 369 37.18 -23.31 -15.20
C ARG A 369 35.84 -22.78 -15.73
N PRO A 370 35.50 -21.50 -15.52
CA PRO A 370 34.30 -20.93 -16.11
C PRO A 370 34.58 -20.51 -17.56
N THR A 371 33.86 -21.11 -18.52
CA THR A 371 33.80 -20.60 -19.90
C THR A 371 32.36 -20.24 -20.25
N GLN A 372 32.17 -18.93 -20.46
CA GLN A 372 31.25 -18.21 -21.34
C GLN A 372 29.90 -18.80 -21.76
N ALA A 373 28.89 -17.95 -21.58
CA ALA A 373 27.66 -17.77 -22.37
C ALA A 373 26.76 -19.00 -22.56
N TRP A 374 25.63 -19.02 -21.85
CA TRP A 374 24.53 -19.96 -22.11
C TRP A 374 23.24 -19.23 -22.48
N SER A 375 22.82 -19.44 -23.73
CA SER A 375 21.64 -18.89 -24.38
C SER A 375 20.36 -19.67 -24.04
N VAL A 376 19.24 -18.95 -24.04
CA VAL A 376 17.89 -19.23 -23.52
C VAL A 376 17.17 -20.47 -24.11
N LYS A 377 17.72 -21.18 -25.10
CA LYS A 377 17.01 -22.28 -25.80
C LYS A 377 17.09 -23.67 -25.14
N LYS A 378 17.69 -23.83 -23.96
CA LYS A 378 17.80 -25.14 -23.25
C LYS A 378 16.97 -25.28 -21.96
N LYS A 379 16.19 -24.29 -21.56
CA LYS A 379 15.37 -24.35 -20.32
C LYS A 379 14.27 -25.42 -20.34
N LYS A 380 13.87 -25.96 -21.50
CA LYS A 380 12.84 -27.02 -21.60
C LYS A 380 13.35 -28.42 -21.25
N LYS A 381 14.66 -28.70 -21.31
CA LYS A 381 15.22 -30.05 -21.04
C LYS A 381 15.60 -30.33 -19.58
N SER A 382 15.74 -29.30 -18.73
CA SER A 382 15.95 -29.53 -17.29
C SER A 382 14.66 -29.88 -16.56
N TYR A 383 13.50 -29.48 -17.09
CA TYR A 383 12.19 -29.79 -16.50
C TYR A 383 11.81 -31.27 -16.65
N ASP A 384 12.22 -31.91 -17.76
CA ASP A 384 11.96 -33.33 -18.01
C ASP A 384 12.93 -34.25 -17.25
N PHE A 385 14.18 -33.80 -17.00
CA PHE A 385 15.18 -34.56 -16.22
C PHE A 385 14.82 -34.67 -14.73
N VAL A 386 14.13 -33.68 -14.18
CA VAL A 386 13.65 -33.71 -12.78
C VAL A 386 12.41 -34.61 -12.63
N LYS A 387 11.53 -34.67 -13.63
CA LYS A 387 10.35 -35.56 -13.61
C LYS A 387 10.72 -37.05 -13.65
N GLU A 388 11.82 -37.39 -14.31
CA GLU A 388 12.30 -38.78 -14.43
C GLU A 388 12.96 -39.30 -13.14
N ILE A 389 13.46 -38.40 -12.28
CA ILE A 389 14.07 -38.74 -10.98
C ILE A 389 13.03 -38.94 -9.86
N PHE A 390 11.88 -38.26 -9.93
CA PHE A 390 10.90 -38.22 -8.82
C PHE A 390 9.61 -39.03 -9.03
N GLY A 391 9.46 -39.74 -10.16
CA GLY A 391 8.47 -40.83 -10.29
C GLY A 391 7.02 -40.49 -9.93
N ILE A 392 6.54 -39.28 -10.28
CA ILE A 392 5.12 -38.92 -10.11
C ILE A 392 4.38 -39.29 -11.39
N GLY A 393 3.75 -40.47 -11.37
CA GLY A 393 2.93 -40.98 -12.46
C GLY A 393 1.62 -40.20 -12.62
N LYS A 394 1.20 -40.01 -13.87
CA LYS A 394 -0.13 -39.55 -14.26
C LYS A 394 -1.17 -40.62 -13.88
N GLU A 395 -2.23 -40.24 -13.20
CA GLU A 395 -3.51 -40.94 -13.30
C GLU A 395 -4.33 -40.27 -14.42
N GLU A 396 -4.56 -41.02 -15.49
CA GLU A 396 -5.64 -40.80 -16.45
C GLU A 396 -6.82 -41.70 -16.05
N SER A 397 -8.00 -41.11 -15.87
CA SER A 397 -9.33 -41.66 -16.16
C SER A 397 -10.36 -40.62 -15.69
N SER A 398 -11.48 -40.33 -16.34
CA SER A 398 -12.10 -40.83 -17.56
C SER A 398 -13.20 -39.82 -17.91
N GLU A 399 -13.39 -39.56 -19.21
CA GLU A 399 -14.59 -38.92 -19.74
C GLU A 399 -15.86 -39.64 -19.28
N SER A 400 -16.89 -38.88 -18.93
CA SER A 400 -18.26 -39.31 -19.15
C SER A 400 -19.06 -38.16 -19.74
N THR A 401 -19.53 -38.42 -20.96
CA THR A 401 -20.44 -37.62 -21.76
C THR A 401 -21.84 -37.68 -21.15
N GLY A 402 -22.52 -36.53 -21.10
CA GLY A 402 -23.92 -36.42 -20.68
C GLY A 402 -24.54 -35.21 -21.33
N THR A 403 -25.37 -35.48 -22.34
CA THR A 403 -26.03 -34.55 -23.26
C THR A 403 -27.10 -33.67 -22.60
N ALA A 404 -27.33 -32.56 -23.29
CA ALA A 404 -28.36 -31.54 -23.17
C ALA A 404 -29.74 -31.97 -22.64
N ASP A 405 -30.41 -31.03 -21.96
CA ASP A 405 -31.76 -30.63 -22.37
C ASP A 405 -31.97 -29.12 -22.21
N LYS A 406 -32.59 -28.55 -23.24
CA LYS A 406 -33.11 -27.18 -23.34
C LYS A 406 -34.60 -27.24 -23.00
N ASP A 407 -35.10 -26.19 -22.37
CA ASP A 407 -36.42 -25.54 -22.55
C ASP A 407 -36.46 -24.38 -21.53
N GLY A 408 -36.85 -23.14 -21.79
CA GLY A 408 -37.61 -22.54 -22.89
C GLY A 408 -38.63 -21.55 -22.29
N ALA A 409 -38.63 -20.30 -22.77
CA ALA A 409 -39.60 -19.21 -22.57
C ALA A 409 -39.55 -18.40 -21.24
N GLY A 410 -39.65 -17.06 -21.24
CA GLY A 410 -40.00 -16.13 -22.31
C GLY A 410 -39.70 -14.67 -21.95
N GLU A 411 -39.70 -13.85 -23.02
CA GLU A 411 -39.53 -12.40 -23.06
C GLU A 411 -40.64 -11.65 -22.30
N GLU A 412 -40.28 -10.50 -21.72
CA GLU A 412 -41.03 -9.27 -21.97
C GLU A 412 -40.10 -8.06 -21.82
N ALA A 413 -39.92 -7.34 -22.93
CA ALA A 413 -39.22 -6.07 -22.99
C ALA A 413 -40.17 -4.97 -22.54
N ASP A 414 -39.68 -4.04 -21.71
CA ASP A 414 -40.30 -2.72 -21.64
C ASP A 414 -39.24 -1.64 -21.51
N ASN A 415 -39.48 -0.58 -22.27
CA ASN A 415 -38.51 0.36 -22.81
C ASN A 415 -38.65 1.69 -22.05
N HIS A 416 -37.65 2.11 -21.27
CA HIS A 416 -37.58 3.49 -20.76
C HIS A 416 -36.15 3.99 -20.60
N THR A 417 -35.72 4.71 -21.64
CA THR A 417 -34.94 5.97 -21.65
C THR A 417 -34.01 6.26 -20.46
N GLU A 418 -32.71 6.24 -20.76
CA GLU A 418 -31.63 6.91 -20.03
C GLU A 418 -31.89 8.42 -19.87
N THR A 419 -31.73 8.93 -18.64
CA THR A 419 -31.24 10.29 -18.36
C THR A 419 -30.37 10.26 -17.09
N SER A 420 -29.26 11.01 -17.15
CA SER A 420 -28.09 11.02 -16.27
C SER A 420 -28.27 11.78 -14.94
N ASP A 421 -27.20 11.69 -14.14
CA ASP A 421 -26.76 12.61 -13.07
C ASP A 421 -27.41 12.53 -11.68
N THR A 422 -26.88 11.64 -10.84
CA THR A 422 -27.02 11.74 -9.37
C THR A 422 -25.74 12.27 -8.73
N ALA A 423 -25.71 13.56 -8.41
CA ALA A 423 -24.71 14.14 -7.52
C ALA A 423 -24.92 13.68 -6.06
N LYS A 424 -23.81 13.41 -5.37
CA LYS A 424 -23.79 12.93 -3.97
C LYS A 424 -23.95 14.13 -3.00
N THR A 425 -25.07 14.20 -2.27
CA THR A 425 -25.40 15.25 -1.29
C THR A 425 -24.77 14.99 0.10
N ILE A 426 -24.19 16.01 0.76
CA ILE A 426 -23.49 15.91 2.08
C ILE A 426 -24.22 16.77 3.14
N PHE A 427 -24.52 16.23 4.33
CA PHE A 427 -25.26 16.89 5.43
C PHE A 427 -24.39 17.18 6.68
N ILE A 428 -24.52 18.35 7.34
CA ILE A 428 -23.76 18.72 8.57
C ILE A 428 -24.65 19.33 9.67
N ARG A 429 -24.71 18.72 10.88
CA ARG A 429 -25.62 19.09 12.00
C ARG A 429 -24.96 19.92 13.09
N LYS A 430 -25.67 20.92 13.65
CA LYS A 430 -25.22 21.69 14.84
C LYS A 430 -25.84 21.08 16.10
N ARG A 431 -25.12 21.02 17.23
CA ARG A 431 -25.71 20.73 18.55
C ARG A 431 -25.70 22.00 19.40
N SER A 432 -26.87 22.37 19.91
CA SER A 432 -27.08 23.49 20.84
C SER A 432 -26.41 23.24 22.18
N ARG A 433 -25.92 24.31 22.83
CA ARG A 433 -25.21 24.28 24.12
C ARG A 433 -26.09 24.98 25.15
N GLU A 434 -26.60 24.24 26.14
CA GLU A 434 -27.18 24.86 27.34
C GLU A 434 -27.15 23.94 28.57
N GLY A 435 -26.74 24.51 29.71
CA GLY A 435 -27.20 24.13 31.06
C GLY A 435 -26.48 23.01 31.83
N ARG A 436 -25.86 23.37 32.97
CA ARG A 436 -25.35 22.44 33.99
C ARG A 436 -26.49 21.75 34.74
N GLY A 437 -26.33 20.45 35.02
CA GLY A 437 -26.88 19.81 36.22
C GLY A 437 -27.77 18.59 35.98
N GLY A 438 -27.53 17.51 36.74
CA GLY A 438 -28.56 16.53 37.10
C GLY A 438 -28.50 15.18 36.38
N ILE A 439 -28.54 14.13 37.21
CA ILE A 439 -28.57 12.70 36.88
C ILE A 439 -29.97 12.32 36.36
N PHE A 440 -30.04 11.61 35.22
CA PHE A 440 -31.22 11.06 34.50
C PHE A 440 -32.33 12.05 34.09
N GLY A 441 -32.40 12.39 32.78
CA GLY A 441 -33.53 13.11 32.18
C GLY A 441 -33.46 13.17 30.64
N ASP A 442 -34.56 12.86 29.97
CA ASP A 442 -34.76 12.80 28.52
C ASP A 442 -34.57 14.19 27.87
N GLN A 443 -33.66 14.33 26.88
CA GLN A 443 -33.41 15.60 26.18
C GLN A 443 -33.73 15.50 24.68
N LYS A 444 -34.67 16.36 24.24
CA LYS A 444 -35.16 16.54 22.87
C LYS A 444 -34.06 17.19 22.00
N MET A 445 -33.65 16.53 20.90
CA MET A 445 -32.64 17.07 19.98
C MET A 445 -33.21 18.15 19.05
N ASP A 446 -32.57 19.33 19.02
CA ASP A 446 -32.76 20.36 18.00
C ASP A 446 -32.00 19.97 16.71
N TYR A 447 -32.63 20.10 15.55
CA TYR A 447 -32.24 19.46 14.29
C TYR A 447 -31.81 20.41 13.17
N SER A 448 -31.51 21.68 13.44
CA SER A 448 -31.00 22.60 12.41
C SER A 448 -29.59 22.20 11.92
N LEU A 449 -29.40 21.93 10.63
CA LEU A 449 -28.09 21.73 10.01
C LEU A 449 -27.36 23.09 9.85
N ALA A 450 -26.06 23.16 10.13
CA ALA A 450 -25.28 24.41 10.05
C ALA A 450 -25.02 24.85 8.60
N ALA A 451 -24.80 23.88 7.70
CA ALA A 451 -24.69 24.05 6.26
C ALA A 451 -25.06 22.73 5.54
N LEU A 452 -25.56 22.82 4.31
CA LEU A 452 -25.97 21.68 3.48
C LEU A 452 -25.32 21.77 2.09
N LYS A 453 -24.60 20.72 1.65
CA LYS A 453 -24.04 20.66 0.30
C LYS A 453 -25.15 20.35 -0.70
N LEU A 454 -25.34 21.23 -1.67
CA LEU A 454 -26.44 21.17 -2.62
C LEU A 454 -25.92 21.40 -4.04
N LEU A 455 -26.78 21.15 -5.01
CA LEU A 455 -26.67 21.67 -6.36
C LEU A 455 -27.64 22.85 -6.57
N CYS A 456 -27.34 23.71 -7.53
CA CYS A 456 -28.18 24.83 -7.96
C CYS A 456 -29.61 24.38 -8.31
N VAL A 457 -29.76 23.24 -8.99
CA VAL A 457 -31.09 22.69 -9.32
C VAL A 457 -31.89 22.33 -8.07
N GLN A 458 -31.24 21.82 -7.02
CA GLN A 458 -31.88 21.39 -5.78
C GLN A 458 -32.28 22.58 -4.89
N LEU A 459 -31.54 23.69 -4.97
CA LEU A 459 -31.84 24.90 -4.21
C LEU A 459 -33.17 25.54 -4.60
N LYS A 460 -33.64 25.33 -5.85
CA LYS A 460 -34.93 25.84 -6.32
C LYS A 460 -36.13 25.28 -5.54
N ASP A 461 -35.97 24.08 -4.98
CA ASP A 461 -37.00 23.40 -4.19
C ASP A 461 -36.89 23.68 -2.69
N ALA A 462 -35.87 24.45 -2.26
CA ALA A 462 -35.70 24.85 -0.88
C ALA A 462 -36.68 25.97 -0.51
N ARG A 463 -37.29 25.87 0.67
CA ARG A 463 -38.30 26.81 1.17
C ARG A 463 -37.85 27.43 2.48
N GLU A 464 -38.13 28.70 2.69
CA GLU A 464 -37.89 29.33 3.99
C GLU A 464 -38.80 28.73 5.07
N THR A 465 -38.28 28.62 6.29
CA THR A 465 -39.04 28.08 7.42
C THR A 465 -39.53 29.20 8.35
N PRO A 466 -40.61 28.96 9.13
CA PRO A 466 -41.12 29.96 10.08
C PRO A 466 -40.13 30.31 11.21
N SER A 467 -39.15 29.43 11.51
CA SER A 467 -38.07 29.76 12.44
C SER A 467 -37.03 30.62 11.74
N GLN A 468 -36.75 31.81 12.29
CA GLN A 468 -35.75 32.70 11.71
C GLN A 468 -34.39 31.98 11.60
N ASN A 469 -33.80 32.04 10.40
CA ASN A 469 -32.47 31.53 10.04
C ASN A 469 -32.37 30.06 9.61
N ALA A 470 -33.46 29.42 9.15
CA ALA A 470 -33.37 28.11 8.52
C ALA A 470 -34.26 27.96 7.27
N LEU A 471 -33.75 27.19 6.31
CA LEU A 471 -34.41 26.74 5.09
C LEU A 471 -34.75 25.26 5.23
N THR A 472 -35.77 24.79 4.52
CA THR A 472 -36.10 23.37 4.41
C THR A 472 -36.05 22.89 2.97
N LEU A 473 -35.46 21.73 2.74
CA LEU A 473 -35.50 21.03 1.45
C LEU A 473 -35.87 19.58 1.71
N GLY A 474 -37.02 19.14 1.19
CA GLY A 474 -37.52 17.77 1.42
C GLY A 474 -37.69 17.42 2.92
N GLY A 475 -38.02 18.40 3.77
CA GLY A 475 -38.16 18.22 5.22
C GLY A 475 -36.87 18.35 6.02
N ILE A 476 -35.74 18.61 5.37
CA ILE A 476 -34.42 18.75 6.01
C ILE A 476 -34.13 20.23 6.27
N LEU A 477 -33.91 20.62 7.53
CA LEU A 477 -33.64 22.00 7.94
C LEU A 477 -32.15 22.36 7.87
N PHE A 478 -31.79 23.46 7.20
CA PHE A 478 -30.41 23.94 7.09
C PHE A 478 -30.30 25.48 7.12
N GLN A 479 -29.19 26.01 7.64
CA GLN A 479 -28.97 27.46 7.78
C GLN A 479 -28.16 28.10 6.64
N ARG A 480 -27.31 27.31 5.98
CA ARG A 480 -26.40 27.77 4.90
C ARG A 480 -26.34 26.75 3.78
N ALA A 481 -26.18 27.22 2.56
CA ALA A 481 -25.90 26.37 1.41
C ALA A 481 -24.39 26.25 1.18
N TRP A 482 -23.96 25.08 0.72
CA TRP A 482 -22.62 24.80 0.27
C TRP A 482 -22.70 24.33 -1.19
N LEU A 483 -22.03 25.05 -2.09
CA LEU A 483 -21.94 24.75 -3.52
C LEU A 483 -20.48 24.66 -3.99
N GLN A 484 -20.29 24.06 -5.15
CA GLN A 484 -19.05 24.12 -5.92
C GLN A 484 -19.37 24.29 -7.40
N GLY A 485 -18.49 24.96 -8.13
CA GLY A 485 -18.70 25.19 -9.54
C GLY A 485 -17.61 26.05 -10.14
N ILE A 486 -17.77 26.38 -11.40
CA ILE A 486 -16.88 27.24 -12.16
C ILE A 486 -17.42 28.67 -12.12
N LEU A 487 -16.55 29.65 -11.89
CA LEU A 487 -16.91 31.06 -12.03
C LEU A 487 -17.09 31.42 -13.51
N VAL A 488 -18.30 31.81 -13.89
CA VAL A 488 -18.69 32.08 -15.28
C VAL A 488 -18.97 33.55 -15.56
N SER A 489 -19.11 34.38 -14.53
CA SER A 489 -19.19 35.84 -14.67
C SER A 489 -18.65 36.56 -13.43
N ASN A 490 -18.08 37.75 -13.63
CA ASN A 490 -17.62 38.67 -12.59
C ASN A 490 -17.95 40.09 -13.04
N ASP A 491 -18.82 40.78 -12.31
CA ASP A 491 -19.27 42.13 -12.67
C ASP A 491 -18.39 43.25 -12.10
N GLY A 492 -17.34 42.90 -11.34
CA GLY A 492 -16.40 43.85 -10.75
C GLY A 492 -16.89 44.54 -9.47
N ASP A 493 -18.18 44.45 -9.13
CA ASP A 493 -18.78 45.07 -7.94
C ASP A 493 -18.94 44.07 -6.76
N GLY A 494 -18.25 42.93 -6.86
CA GLY A 494 -18.27 41.87 -5.86
C GLY A 494 -19.46 40.93 -6.00
N ARG A 495 -20.08 40.86 -7.19
CA ARG A 495 -21.01 39.79 -7.56
C ARG A 495 -20.37 38.87 -8.58
N LEU A 496 -20.43 37.58 -8.30
CA LEU A 496 -19.93 36.53 -9.19
C LEU A 496 -21.06 35.60 -9.59
N LEU A 497 -20.99 34.99 -10.78
CA LEU A 497 -21.86 33.88 -11.14
C LEU A 497 -21.08 32.57 -11.08
N LEU A 498 -21.64 31.59 -10.38
CA LEU A 498 -21.12 30.25 -10.23
C LEU A 498 -22.02 29.25 -10.97
N ASP A 499 -21.44 28.46 -11.85
CA ASP A 499 -22.12 27.36 -12.55
C ASP A 499 -21.62 26.01 -12.02
N ASP A 500 -22.52 25.19 -11.49
CA ASP A 500 -22.21 23.85 -10.97
C ASP A 500 -22.51 22.72 -11.97
N GLY A 501 -22.88 23.06 -13.21
CA GLY A 501 -23.30 22.13 -14.25
C GLY A 501 -24.79 21.77 -14.22
N THR A 502 -25.52 22.17 -13.17
CA THR A 502 -26.98 21.99 -13.05
C THR A 502 -27.76 23.30 -13.03
N GLY A 503 -27.05 24.42 -12.91
CA GLY A 503 -27.59 25.76 -13.01
C GLY A 503 -26.63 26.80 -12.49
N VAL A 504 -27.01 28.07 -12.66
CA VAL A 504 -26.19 29.21 -12.25
C VAL A 504 -26.76 29.86 -11.00
N ILE A 505 -25.87 30.30 -10.11
CA ILE A 505 -26.21 31.05 -8.91
C ILE A 505 -25.33 32.29 -8.77
N GLU A 506 -25.90 33.37 -8.24
CA GLU A 506 -25.16 34.60 -7.94
C GLU A 506 -24.54 34.52 -6.54
N LEU A 507 -23.25 34.84 -6.45
CA LEU A 507 -22.48 34.94 -5.24
C LEU A 507 -22.31 36.41 -4.87
N CYS A 508 -22.86 36.81 -3.73
CA CYS A 508 -22.66 38.15 -3.19
C CYS A 508 -21.50 38.11 -2.18
N LEU A 509 -20.36 38.70 -2.55
CA LEU A 509 -19.17 38.76 -1.71
C LEU A 509 -19.29 39.86 -0.64
N SER A 510 -18.67 39.63 0.53
CA SER A 510 -18.56 40.62 1.60
C SER A 510 -17.20 40.52 2.30
N GLY A 511 -16.76 41.60 2.96
CA GLY A 511 -15.48 41.64 3.68
C GLY A 511 -14.27 41.36 2.78
N ASP A 512 -13.28 40.65 3.33
CA ASP A 512 -11.99 40.36 2.67
C ASP A 512 -12.12 39.61 1.34
N PHE A 513 -13.24 38.93 1.09
CA PHE A 513 -13.45 38.24 -0.18
C PHE A 513 -13.62 39.19 -1.37
N ARG A 514 -14.06 40.45 -1.15
CA ARG A 514 -14.12 41.48 -2.21
C ARG A 514 -12.74 42.03 -2.59
N LEU A 515 -11.77 41.89 -1.70
CA LEU A 515 -10.39 42.38 -1.91
C LEU A 515 -9.52 41.36 -2.64
N ARG A 516 -10.03 40.13 -2.85
CA ARG A 516 -9.34 39.07 -3.57
C ARG A 516 -9.74 39.06 -5.04
N GLN A 517 -8.79 38.75 -5.91
CA GLN A 517 -9.04 38.57 -7.33
C GLN A 517 -9.68 37.20 -7.58
N TRP A 518 -10.83 37.20 -8.25
CA TRP A 518 -11.58 36.00 -8.65
C TRP A 518 -11.78 36.02 -10.16
N ASP A 519 -10.98 35.22 -10.86
CA ASP A 519 -10.98 35.19 -12.33
C ASP A 519 -12.01 34.19 -12.87
N LEU A 520 -12.49 34.46 -14.09
CA LEU A 520 -13.38 33.55 -14.81
C LEU A 520 -12.67 32.22 -15.09
N GLY A 521 -13.41 31.11 -14.99
CA GLY A 521 -12.86 29.76 -15.15
C GLY A 521 -12.31 29.14 -13.87
N MET A 522 -12.21 29.89 -12.76
CA MET A 522 -11.82 29.32 -11.47
C MET A 522 -12.87 28.32 -10.97
N TYR A 523 -12.41 27.14 -10.56
CA TYR A 523 -13.24 26.16 -9.87
C TYR A 523 -13.19 26.45 -8.37
N VAL A 524 -14.33 26.76 -7.77
CA VAL A 524 -14.39 27.30 -6.41
C VAL A 524 -15.39 26.56 -5.54
N MET A 525 -15.11 26.50 -4.24
CA MET A 525 -16.03 26.04 -3.22
C MET A 525 -16.57 27.21 -2.42
N VAL A 526 -17.89 27.25 -2.24
CA VAL A 526 -18.59 28.35 -1.57
C VAL A 526 -19.50 27.84 -0.47
N VAL A 527 -19.46 28.49 0.68
CA VAL A 527 -20.42 28.30 1.78
C VAL A 527 -21.02 29.65 2.14
N GLY A 528 -22.36 29.73 2.18
CA GLY A 528 -23.02 31.02 2.39
C GLY A 528 -24.50 30.90 2.76
N GLY A 529 -25.09 32.04 3.12
CA GLY A 529 -26.53 32.12 3.37
C GLY A 529 -27.28 32.14 2.04
N TYR A 530 -28.21 31.20 1.85
CA TYR A 530 -29.05 31.15 0.66
C TYR A 530 -30.31 31.99 0.86
N PHE A 531 -30.72 32.73 -0.17
CA PHE A 531 -31.94 33.53 -0.15
C PHE A 531 -32.81 33.15 -1.36
N VAL A 532 -34.06 32.78 -1.08
CA VAL A 532 -35.02 32.38 -2.12
C VAL A 532 -35.52 33.63 -2.82
N ARG A 533 -35.33 33.72 -4.14
CA ARG A 533 -35.94 34.74 -4.99
C ARG A 533 -36.79 34.08 -6.06
N THR A 534 -38.07 34.42 -6.11
CA THR A 534 -38.99 33.90 -7.13
C THR A 534 -38.83 34.68 -8.43
N GLY A 535 -38.41 33.99 -9.51
CA GLY A 535 -38.33 34.57 -10.86
C GLY A 535 -37.01 35.24 -11.23
N GLU A 536 -36.02 35.26 -10.32
CA GLU A 536 -34.67 35.78 -10.55
C GLU A 536 -33.59 34.71 -10.28
N THR A 537 -32.34 34.98 -10.68
CA THR A 537 -31.20 34.10 -10.36
C THR A 537 -31.05 33.96 -8.84
N PRO A 538 -30.94 32.72 -8.31
CA PRO A 538 -30.76 32.48 -6.88
C PRO A 538 -29.48 33.16 -6.36
N ILE A 539 -29.45 33.53 -5.07
CA ILE A 539 -28.30 34.22 -4.47
C ILE A 539 -27.77 33.49 -3.24
N ILE A 540 -26.45 33.37 -3.15
CA ILE A 540 -25.73 33.05 -1.93
C ILE A 540 -24.93 34.27 -1.46
N LYS A 541 -25.21 34.69 -0.22
CA LYS A 541 -24.33 35.61 0.50
C LYS A 541 -23.14 34.83 1.05
N VAL A 542 -21.96 35.06 0.48
CA VAL A 542 -20.76 34.28 0.76
C VAL A 542 -20.27 34.54 2.18
N HIS A 543 -20.16 33.46 2.96
CA HIS A 543 -19.49 33.48 4.26
C HIS A 543 -18.05 32.94 4.15
N LYS A 544 -17.81 31.97 3.27
CA LYS A 544 -16.47 31.49 2.93
C LYS A 544 -16.40 31.03 1.48
N MET A 545 -15.25 31.26 0.86
CA MET A 545 -14.94 30.85 -0.51
C MET A 545 -13.49 30.39 -0.61
N VAL A 546 -13.24 29.33 -1.39
CA VAL A 546 -11.93 28.71 -1.58
C VAL A 546 -11.72 28.40 -3.05
N ASP A 547 -10.56 28.81 -3.59
CA ASP A 547 -10.11 28.44 -4.94
C ASP A 547 -9.56 27.01 -4.94
N LEU A 548 -10.11 26.17 -5.84
CA LEU A 548 -9.74 24.78 -6.04
C LEU A 548 -9.14 24.54 -7.44
N SER A 549 -8.89 25.59 -8.23
CA SER A 549 -8.47 25.52 -9.64
C SER A 549 -7.11 24.86 -9.85
N ALA A 550 -6.23 24.89 -8.85
CA ALA A 550 -4.93 24.21 -8.89
C ALA A 550 -5.04 22.66 -8.88
N PHE A 551 -6.25 22.10 -8.79
CA PHE A 551 -6.52 20.68 -8.59
C PHE A 551 -7.55 20.17 -9.63
N PRO A 552 -7.12 19.85 -10.87
CA PRO A 552 -8.02 19.51 -11.97
C PRO A 552 -8.63 18.11 -11.91
N ASP A 553 -8.21 17.27 -10.96
CA ASP A 553 -8.72 15.90 -10.79
C ASP A 553 -9.90 15.87 -9.80
N ARG A 554 -11.03 15.32 -10.25
CA ARG A 554 -12.30 15.19 -9.52
C ARG A 554 -12.14 14.43 -8.19
N GLU A 555 -11.20 13.49 -8.09
CA GLU A 555 -10.92 12.74 -6.85
C GLU A 555 -10.05 13.57 -5.87
N ALA A 556 -9.10 14.35 -6.38
CA ALA A 556 -8.31 15.31 -5.57
C ALA A 556 -9.19 16.43 -5.00
N THR A 557 -10.20 16.86 -5.77
CA THR A 557 -11.20 17.85 -5.33
C THR A 557 -12.02 17.34 -4.13
N TRP A 558 -12.44 16.08 -4.12
CA TRP A 558 -13.23 15.49 -3.03
C TRP A 558 -12.42 15.34 -1.73
N TYR A 559 -11.15 14.96 -1.82
CA TYR A 559 -10.24 14.90 -0.67
C TYR A 559 -10.06 16.28 -0.01
N LEU A 560 -9.92 17.33 -0.82
CA LEU A 560 -9.81 18.70 -0.34
C LEU A 560 -11.11 19.20 0.30
N GLU A 561 -12.29 18.79 -0.20
CA GLU A 561 -13.58 19.09 0.42
C GLU A 561 -13.68 18.57 1.86
N VAL A 562 -13.21 17.35 2.10
CA VAL A 562 -13.24 16.71 3.42
C VAL A 562 -12.28 17.41 4.39
N ILE A 563 -11.07 17.76 3.91
CA ILE A 563 -10.08 18.48 4.71
C ILE A 563 -10.55 19.89 5.05
N GLU A 564 -11.11 20.62 4.09
CA GLU A 564 -11.58 21.98 4.35
C GLU A 564 -12.81 21.97 5.25
N ALA A 565 -13.74 21.01 5.12
CA ALA A 565 -14.83 20.84 6.08
C ALA A 565 -14.35 20.60 7.51
N TYR A 566 -13.29 19.79 7.68
CA TYR A 566 -12.65 19.56 8.96
C TYR A 566 -12.09 20.86 9.57
N LYS A 567 -11.28 21.59 8.80
CA LYS A 567 -10.67 22.86 9.24
C LYS A 567 -11.71 23.94 9.54
N LEU A 568 -12.82 23.96 8.80
CA LEU A 568 -13.86 24.98 8.94
C LEU A 568 -14.70 24.81 10.21
N PHE A 569 -15.08 23.59 10.54
CA PHE A 569 -16.14 23.35 11.53
C PHE A 569 -15.66 22.63 12.78
N TYR A 570 -14.55 21.90 12.71
CA TYR A 570 -14.08 21.05 13.80
C TYR A 570 -12.78 21.57 14.43
N GLN A 571 -11.88 22.12 13.62
CA GLN A 571 -10.62 22.67 14.13
C GLN A 571 -10.82 23.82 15.14
N PRO A 572 -11.66 24.86 14.91
CA PRO A 572 -11.85 25.94 15.89
C PRO A 572 -12.49 25.44 17.18
N LEU A 573 -13.37 24.44 17.08
CA LEU A 573 -14.04 23.83 18.24
C LEU A 573 -13.03 23.09 19.13
N ILE A 574 -12.12 22.34 18.51
CA ILE A 574 -11.04 21.61 19.21
C ILE A 574 -10.08 22.59 19.87
N GLU A 575 -9.73 23.68 19.18
CA GLU A 575 -8.88 24.76 19.71
C GLU A 575 -9.54 25.46 20.92
N ASP A 576 -10.84 25.74 20.88
CA ASP A 576 -11.60 26.30 22.01
C ASP A 576 -11.64 25.35 23.22
N PHE A 577 -11.79 24.04 22.99
CA PHE A 577 -11.79 23.04 24.08
C PHE A 577 -10.41 22.83 24.71
N LEU A 578 -9.33 23.01 23.94
CA LEU A 578 -7.96 23.03 24.45
C LEU A 578 -7.70 24.31 25.28
N GLN A 579 -8.12 25.48 24.80
CA GLN A 579 -7.98 26.75 25.53
C GLN A 579 -8.81 26.78 26.82
N ALA A 580 -9.99 26.17 26.82
CA ALA A 580 -10.84 26.06 28.00
C ALA A 580 -10.41 24.94 28.98
N GLY A 581 -9.32 24.22 28.68
CA GLY A 581 -8.71 23.21 29.56
C GLY A 581 -9.49 21.89 29.69
N TYR A 582 -10.51 21.68 28.86
CA TYR A 582 -11.30 20.44 28.85
C TYR A 582 -10.60 19.30 28.12
N LEU A 583 -9.60 19.62 27.31
CA LEU A 583 -8.73 18.68 26.61
C LEU A 583 -7.27 19.05 26.87
N ARG A 584 -6.38 18.06 26.96
CA ARG A 584 -4.93 18.28 27.07
C ARG A 584 -4.27 18.02 25.72
N GLU A 585 -3.23 18.80 25.38
CA GLU A 585 -2.41 18.53 24.21
C GLU A 585 -1.91 17.09 24.22
N GLY A 586 -2.14 16.37 23.12
CA GLY A 586 -1.76 14.96 22.98
C GLY A 586 -2.76 13.93 23.51
N GLN A 587 -3.92 14.34 24.02
CA GLN A 587 -4.95 13.42 24.48
C GLN A 587 -5.85 13.01 23.29
N PRO A 588 -6.00 11.70 22.97
CA PRO A 588 -6.84 11.26 21.86
C PRO A 588 -8.32 11.49 22.16
N ILE A 589 -9.01 12.19 21.27
CA ILE A 589 -10.45 12.46 21.35
C ILE A 589 -11.19 11.45 20.48
N THR A 590 -12.10 10.67 21.06
CA THR A 590 -13.01 9.83 20.28
C THR A 590 -14.36 10.52 20.17
N ILE A 591 -14.71 11.04 18.99
CA ILE A 591 -16.05 11.57 18.73
C ILE A 591 -16.98 10.38 18.46
N MET A 592 -17.75 9.95 19.46
CA MET A 592 -18.87 9.03 19.24
C MET A 592 -20.16 9.85 19.04
N HIS A 593 -20.75 9.82 17.85
CA HIS A 593 -22.11 10.32 17.65
C HIS A 593 -22.99 9.25 16.96
N PRO A 594 -24.23 8.97 17.43
CA PRO A 594 -25.04 7.81 16.99
C PRO A 594 -25.73 7.95 15.61
N GLY A 595 -25.30 8.89 14.77
CA GLY A 595 -26.01 9.25 13.53
C GLY A 595 -25.63 8.45 12.27
N ILE A 596 -24.51 7.74 12.29
CA ILE A 596 -23.99 7.03 11.10
C ILE A 596 -24.46 5.57 11.05
N GLY A 597 -24.74 4.97 12.21
CA GLY A 597 -25.05 3.53 12.30
C GLY A 597 -26.46 3.11 11.86
N LEU A 598 -27.41 4.04 11.70
CA LEU A 598 -28.83 3.69 11.48
C LEU A 598 -29.31 3.76 10.03
N PHE A 599 -28.49 4.21 9.08
CA PHE A 599 -28.88 4.32 7.67
C PHE A 599 -28.52 3.10 6.81
N LEU A 600 -27.77 2.14 7.34
CA LEU A 600 -27.30 0.98 6.57
C LEU A 600 -28.23 -0.24 6.58
N ASN A 601 -29.34 -0.21 7.32
CA ASN A 601 -30.16 -1.41 7.55
C ASN A 601 -31.60 -1.36 6.97
N LYS A 602 -31.99 -0.35 6.20
CA LYS A 602 -33.31 -0.34 5.52
C LYS A 602 -33.27 0.36 4.15
N LEU A 603 -32.85 -0.36 3.11
CA LEU A 603 -33.18 -0.06 1.72
C LEU A 603 -33.24 -1.39 0.93
N PRO A 604 -34.29 -1.63 0.09
CA PRO A 604 -34.46 -2.91 -0.60
C PRO A 604 -33.42 -3.12 -1.70
N ALA A 605 -32.91 -4.35 -1.79
CA ALA A 605 -31.79 -4.79 -2.65
C ALA A 605 -32.09 -4.86 -4.16
N LYS A 606 -32.93 -3.99 -4.72
CA LYS A 606 -33.29 -4.04 -6.16
C LYS A 606 -33.18 -2.73 -6.95
N LEU A 607 -32.64 -1.64 -6.38
CA LEU A 607 -32.52 -0.36 -7.08
C LEU A 607 -31.15 0.36 -6.90
N LEU A 608 -30.08 -0.36 -6.55
CA LEU A 608 -28.75 0.23 -6.32
C LEU A 608 -27.64 -0.56 -7.04
N GLY A 609 -27.17 -0.03 -8.16
CA GLY A 609 -25.79 -0.24 -8.60
C GLY A 609 -24.84 0.54 -7.68
N GLY A 610 -23.85 -0.15 -7.09
CA GLY A 610 -22.68 0.51 -6.50
C GLY A 610 -22.65 0.66 -4.98
N HIS A 611 -22.61 -0.46 -4.24
CA HIS A 611 -22.45 -0.53 -2.79
C HIS A 611 -21.07 -0.12 -2.21
N LYS A 612 -20.15 0.46 -3.01
CA LYS A 612 -18.75 0.77 -2.62
C LYS A 612 -18.57 2.07 -1.82
N PHE A 613 -19.56 2.95 -1.75
CA PHE A 613 -19.34 4.33 -1.28
C PHE A 613 -19.58 4.55 0.24
N LEU A 614 -20.46 3.76 0.87
CA LEU A 614 -20.86 4.00 2.26
C LEU A 614 -19.80 3.56 3.32
N HIS A 615 -18.86 2.67 2.97
CA HIS A 615 -17.89 2.11 3.92
C HIS A 615 -16.54 2.87 3.96
N GLN A 616 -16.25 3.71 2.96
CA GLN A 616 -15.05 4.56 2.96
C GLN A 616 -15.24 5.84 3.80
N LEU A 617 -16.47 6.32 3.93
CA LEU A 617 -16.82 7.53 4.68
C LEU A 617 -16.58 7.38 6.20
N GLU A 618 -16.70 6.17 6.74
CA GLU A 618 -16.54 5.90 8.18
C GLU A 618 -15.06 5.90 8.63
N HIS A 619 -14.11 5.72 7.70
CA HIS A 619 -12.68 5.57 8.01
C HIS A 619 -11.88 6.88 7.90
N ALA A 620 -12.34 7.84 7.10
CA ALA A 620 -11.71 9.16 6.95
C ALA A 620 -11.77 10.02 8.24
N LEU A 621 -12.76 9.77 9.11
CA LEU A 621 -13.00 10.59 10.31
C LEU A 621 -12.17 10.20 11.56
N ARG A 622 -11.26 9.22 11.47
CA ARG A 622 -10.50 8.71 12.64
C ARG A 622 -9.01 9.05 12.70
N ILE A 623 -8.48 9.87 11.79
CA ILE A 623 -7.07 10.30 11.82
C ILE A 623 -6.99 11.81 11.66
N SER A 624 -7.11 12.54 12.77
CA SER A 624 -6.52 13.88 12.95
C SER A 624 -6.36 14.15 14.45
N ALA A 625 -5.16 14.63 14.82
CA ALA A 625 -4.70 15.08 16.14
C ALA A 625 -4.03 14.04 17.07
N ALA A 626 -2.71 13.88 16.90
CA ALA A 626 -1.64 13.92 17.93
C ALA A 626 -0.28 13.71 17.19
N PHE A 627 0.78 14.53 17.21
CA PHE A 627 1.41 15.39 18.21
C PHE A 627 2.37 16.41 17.54
N LEU A 628 2.51 17.61 18.12
CA LEU A 628 3.77 18.38 18.18
C LEU A 628 3.87 19.03 19.58
N PRO A 629 4.95 18.78 20.33
CA PRO A 629 5.64 19.87 21.06
C PRO A 629 7.19 19.68 21.04
N HIS A 630 8.10 20.67 21.07
CA HIS A 630 8.17 22.00 21.71
C HIS A 630 9.15 22.96 20.98
N GLY A 631 8.82 24.28 20.96
CA GLY A 631 9.68 25.51 20.95
C GLY A 631 10.75 25.69 19.85
N ILE A 632 10.95 26.82 19.15
CA ILE A 632 10.83 28.27 19.44
C ILE A 632 10.80 29.03 18.05
N PRO A 633 10.83 30.36 17.95
CA PRO A 633 9.74 31.33 17.81
C PRO A 633 9.51 31.88 16.38
N THR A 634 8.33 32.50 16.24
CA THR A 634 7.88 33.52 15.28
C THR A 634 8.97 34.32 14.55
N ASP A 635 9.06 34.14 13.22
CA ASP A 635 9.20 35.24 12.24
C ASP A 635 9.00 34.75 10.78
N ILE A 636 7.76 34.45 10.39
CA ILE A 636 7.37 34.26 8.98
C ILE A 636 6.87 35.62 8.44
N GLY A 637 7.73 36.62 8.54
CA GLY A 637 7.48 37.98 8.03
C GLY A 637 8.52 38.44 6.99
N ARG A 638 9.56 37.63 6.70
CA ARG A 638 10.70 38.06 5.86
C ARG A 638 11.05 37.17 4.67
N LEU A 639 10.22 36.17 4.34
CA LEU A 639 10.39 35.35 3.13
C LEU A 639 9.41 35.71 1.99
N MET A 640 8.70 36.85 2.09
CA MET A 640 7.86 37.36 1.00
C MET A 640 8.42 38.61 0.29
N ASP A 641 9.60 39.13 0.67
CA ASP A 641 10.18 40.36 0.05
C ASP A 641 11.31 40.09 -0.97
N VAL A 642 11.56 38.83 -1.36
CA VAL A 642 12.57 38.51 -2.40
C VAL A 642 11.94 37.96 -3.69
N ALA A 643 10.61 37.84 -3.75
CA ALA A 643 9.89 37.32 -4.93
C ALA A 643 9.00 38.35 -5.65
N GLN A 644 9.22 39.66 -5.43
CA GLN A 644 8.49 40.73 -6.12
C GLN A 644 9.36 41.67 -6.96
N ASN A 645 10.65 41.38 -7.17
CA ASN A 645 11.47 42.15 -8.10
C ASN A 645 12.40 41.26 -8.92
N SER A 646 11.84 40.63 -9.95
CA SER A 646 12.58 40.33 -11.19
C SER A 646 11.59 40.13 -12.33
N ASN A 647 11.12 41.26 -12.89
CA ASN A 647 10.74 41.32 -14.29
C ASN A 647 11.98 40.98 -15.11
N VAL A 648 11.97 39.87 -15.83
CA VAL A 648 12.76 39.70 -17.05
C VAL A 648 11.91 38.89 -18.03
N GLU A 649 11.76 39.50 -19.20
CA GLU A 649 10.91 39.12 -20.33
C GLU A 649 11.32 37.81 -21.00
N ASP A 650 10.36 37.25 -21.73
CA ASP A 650 10.46 36.11 -22.63
C ASP A 650 11.56 36.26 -23.68
N GLU A 651 12.41 35.25 -23.84
CA GLU A 651 13.18 34.96 -25.07
C GLU A 651 13.33 33.42 -25.19
N PRO A 652 13.10 32.82 -26.38
CA PRO A 652 13.19 31.39 -26.60
C PRO A 652 14.63 30.97 -26.90
N PHE A 653 15.14 29.91 -26.24
CA PHE A 653 16.45 29.35 -26.59
C PHE A 653 16.35 28.21 -27.62
N PRO A 654 17.26 28.18 -28.62
CA PRO A 654 17.26 27.24 -29.73
C PRO A 654 18.02 25.94 -29.42
N GLU A 655 17.90 25.01 -30.37
CA GLU A 655 18.56 23.70 -30.46
C GLU A 655 20.09 23.78 -30.31
N ASP A 656 20.64 23.01 -29.35
CA ASP A 656 21.64 21.94 -29.55
C ASP A 656 21.91 21.18 -28.23
#